data_AF-A0A7L4QRY9-F1
#
_entry.id   AF-A0A7L4QRY9-F1
#
_cell.length_a   1.000
_cell.length_b   1.000
_cell.length_c   1.000
_cell.angle_alpha   90.00
_cell.angle_beta   90.00
_cell.angle_gamma   90.00
#
_symmetry.space_group_name_H-M   'P 1'
#
loop_
_entity.id
_entity.type
_entity.pdbx_description
1 polymer ?
#
loop_
_entity_poly.entity_id
_entity_poly.type
_entity_poly.pdbx_seq_one_letter_code
_entity_poly.pdbx_strand_id
1 'polypeptide(L)'
;MADKDTRQTTLSGVFIPQMPPVRTSDGHIIEYDRQRIIDQIVEETRLVETFYGYESATEETATDIARMVEHRIRSLGLKALSGPLIREIVNMTLLENGMVQYRNVCTRVGTPVFDAHLIDVGRGFEARDNANLQENAETSHKKKADKISKEQYLLQLPPHLADHHLSGDIHIHDLEYFGTRPFCQDWDLRYFLYYGLMPDGNGTKASVAGPAKRAEVAVLHAVKALGSAQTNFAGGQGYYNFLTFLAPYFESMPYEEIRQLMQMFVYEMTQMMVARGGQLVFSSVQLSPGVPALWKDKPCVFKGKVWNGIQAPLRCYGEFEREVRLLFKALIDVMLEGDNWGKPFSFPKPEISIEPDFMTEDGEFNRANPDLPTYQDLYLLTFELASKFGTPYYDNQMPEYRGAGKGISCYQCCAYQFSAIADQDSDFENKLKFKDAKHFSMGSWQVVSLNCPRAAYEAEGDDERLFSELRALMDVCVEVFKIKRRWLEIIRANGRMPFAMQRPKDPLTGERGPVAVDLDGLVYTIGVVGVNEMVQHHTGSQLHESREAFILAVRAMTEMELYARELSKRNAMTIALARTPAETTGQRFAVADLLTKEYREQAKKVVKGNIEQGLGMLGTTRDLPIYYTNGTHVAPGASIPLAKRMEIEHVFFPIVDGGNIFHIWLGEQRPDPRGLMEMAMKLCRTTQIGYFAFTRDLTVSLRQFREYGPDKKELSGWVAEDTRIKA
;
A
#
# COMPACT_ATOMS: atom_id res chain seq x y z
N MET A 1 -4.19 -62.97 6.15
CA MET A 1 -5.23 -63.88 5.63
C MET A 1 -6.56 -63.16 5.65
N ALA A 2 -7.25 -63.17 4.50
CA ALA A 2 -8.64 -62.78 4.27
C ALA A 2 -9.07 -61.38 4.72
N ASP A 3 -8.82 -60.37 3.89
CA ASP A 3 -9.81 -59.30 3.69
C ASP A 3 -10.61 -59.69 2.44
N LYS A 4 -11.73 -60.39 2.65
CA LYS A 4 -12.67 -60.72 1.57
C LYS A 4 -13.37 -59.43 1.22
N ASP A 5 -12.91 -58.82 0.15
CA ASP A 5 -13.55 -57.73 -0.57
C ASP A 5 -15.01 -58.14 -0.90
N THR A 6 -15.96 -57.77 -0.04
CA THR A 6 -17.39 -58.04 -0.23
C THR A 6 -17.92 -57.09 -1.30
N ARG A 7 -17.56 -57.38 -2.56
CA ARG A 7 -18.04 -56.67 -3.73
C ARG A 7 -19.49 -57.09 -4.03
N GLN A 8 -20.43 -56.17 -3.87
CA GLN A 8 -21.82 -56.40 -4.27
C GLN A 8 -21.93 -56.36 -5.79
N THR A 9 -22.29 -57.49 -6.40
CA THR A 9 -22.59 -57.60 -7.83
C THR A 9 -24.09 -57.75 -8.04
N THR A 10 -24.64 -57.11 -9.07
CA THR A 10 -26.01 -57.40 -9.51
C THR A 10 -26.13 -58.85 -10.02
N LEU A 11 -27.35 -59.37 -10.16
CA LEU A 11 -27.62 -60.67 -10.81
C LEU A 11 -27.05 -60.78 -12.24
N SER A 12 -26.70 -59.66 -12.86
CA SER A 12 -26.08 -59.55 -14.20
C SER A 12 -24.56 -59.34 -14.18
N GLY A 13 -23.91 -59.42 -13.02
CA GLY A 13 -22.45 -59.27 -12.90
C GLY A 13 -21.93 -57.83 -13.00
N VAL A 14 -22.81 -56.82 -12.89
CA VAL A 14 -22.42 -55.41 -12.87
C VAL A 14 -21.96 -55.03 -11.46
N PHE A 15 -20.74 -54.50 -11.36
CA PHE A 15 -20.17 -54.00 -10.11
C PHE A 15 -20.88 -52.71 -9.70
N ILE A 16 -21.37 -52.64 -8.45
CA ILE A 16 -21.87 -51.41 -7.86
C ILE A 16 -20.78 -50.88 -6.92
N PRO A 17 -20.11 -49.76 -7.24
CA PRO A 17 -19.18 -49.12 -6.32
C PRO A 17 -19.87 -48.83 -4.99
N GLN A 18 -19.26 -49.22 -3.86
CA GLN A 18 -19.82 -48.95 -2.52
C GLN A 18 -19.90 -47.44 -2.21
N MET A 19 -19.11 -46.64 -2.93
CA MET A 19 -19.05 -45.18 -2.88
C MET A 19 -19.21 -44.63 -4.30
N PRO A 20 -19.92 -43.50 -4.51
CA PRO A 20 -19.99 -42.88 -5.83
C PRO A 20 -18.60 -42.42 -6.31
N PRO A 21 -18.36 -42.36 -7.63
CA PRO A 21 -17.11 -41.84 -8.18
C PRO A 21 -16.89 -40.38 -7.75
N VAL A 22 -15.62 -40.02 -7.56
CA VAL A 22 -15.16 -38.73 -7.05
C VAL A 22 -14.83 -37.79 -8.20
N ARG A 23 -15.46 -36.61 -8.23
CA ARG A 23 -15.06 -35.49 -9.09
C ARG A 23 -13.92 -34.71 -8.42
N THR A 24 -12.72 -34.78 -8.98
CA THR A 24 -11.52 -34.18 -8.40
C THR A 24 -11.36 -32.71 -8.80
N SER A 25 -10.53 -31.96 -8.06
CA SER A 25 -10.30 -30.53 -8.31
C SER A 25 -9.45 -30.26 -9.55
N ASP A 26 -8.68 -31.24 -10.03
CA ASP A 26 -7.90 -31.20 -11.27
C ASP A 26 -8.71 -31.64 -12.51
N GLY A 27 -10.03 -31.82 -12.38
CA GLY A 27 -10.94 -32.01 -13.51
C GLY A 27 -11.18 -33.46 -13.94
N HIS A 28 -10.87 -34.44 -13.09
CA HIS A 28 -11.04 -35.87 -13.39
C HIS A 28 -12.19 -36.50 -12.58
N ILE A 29 -12.64 -37.68 -13.04
CA ILE A 29 -13.58 -38.53 -12.31
C ILE A 29 -12.88 -39.86 -12.04
N ILE A 30 -12.71 -40.20 -10.77
CA ILE A 30 -11.96 -41.38 -10.33
C ILE A 30 -12.75 -42.17 -9.27
N GLU A 31 -12.31 -43.39 -8.98
CA GLU A 31 -12.84 -44.15 -7.85
C GLU A 31 -12.36 -43.55 -6.52
N TYR A 32 -13.15 -43.73 -5.46
CA TYR A 32 -12.76 -43.30 -4.12
C TYR A 32 -11.56 -44.12 -3.63
N ASP A 33 -10.55 -43.43 -3.13
CA ASP A 33 -9.35 -44.03 -2.57
C ASP A 33 -8.98 -43.32 -1.27
N ARG A 34 -8.98 -44.07 -0.17
CA ARG A 34 -8.62 -43.57 1.17
C ARG A 34 -7.14 -43.16 1.23
N GLN A 35 -6.25 -43.81 0.49
CA GLN A 35 -4.82 -43.51 0.53
C GLN A 35 -4.55 -42.04 0.13
N ARG A 36 -5.33 -41.51 -0.80
CA ARG A 36 -5.23 -40.09 -1.20
C ARG A 36 -5.52 -39.10 -0.06
N ILE A 37 -6.37 -39.47 0.89
CA ILE A 37 -6.64 -38.64 2.08
C ILE A 37 -5.44 -38.70 3.03
N ILE A 38 -4.85 -39.89 3.20
CA ILE A 38 -3.66 -40.09 4.04
C ILE A 38 -2.50 -39.27 3.47
N ASP A 39 -2.21 -39.43 2.18
CA ASP A 39 -1.13 -38.72 1.48
C ASP A 39 -1.34 -37.20 1.56
N GLN A 40 -2.57 -36.73 1.35
CA GLN A 40 -2.91 -35.30 1.47
C GLN A 40 -2.60 -34.77 2.88
N ILE A 41 -3.04 -35.45 3.94
CA ILE A 41 -2.81 -35.01 5.32
C ILE A 41 -1.30 -34.99 5.61
N VAL A 42 -0.56 -36.03 5.25
CA VAL A 42 0.90 -36.10 5.49
C VAL A 42 1.66 -35.02 4.71
N GLU A 43 1.27 -34.74 3.47
CA GLU A 43 1.94 -33.74 2.64
C GLU A 43 1.63 -32.31 3.09
N GLU A 44 0.35 -31.96 3.22
CA GLU A 44 -0.08 -30.58 3.47
C GLU A 44 0.19 -30.14 4.91
N THR A 45 0.13 -31.06 5.88
CA THR A 45 0.41 -30.70 7.29
C THR A 45 1.85 -30.31 7.54
N ARG A 46 2.79 -30.59 6.63
CA ARG A 46 4.17 -30.04 6.70
C ARG A 46 4.20 -28.51 6.77
N LEU A 47 3.17 -27.84 6.24
CA LEU A 47 3.06 -26.39 6.35
C LEU A 47 2.95 -25.89 7.79
N VAL A 48 2.50 -26.73 8.75
CA VAL A 48 2.43 -26.33 10.17
C VAL A 48 3.81 -26.13 10.79
N GLU A 49 4.84 -26.79 10.29
CA GLU A 49 6.23 -26.60 10.72
C GLU A 49 6.71 -25.20 10.30
N THR A 50 6.29 -24.76 9.11
CA THR A 50 6.65 -23.45 8.55
C THR A 50 5.88 -22.31 9.23
N PHE A 51 4.58 -22.47 9.42
CA PHE A 51 3.69 -21.38 9.81
C PHE A 51 3.40 -21.32 11.31
N TYR A 52 3.36 -22.46 11.99
CA TYR A 52 3.03 -22.53 13.42
C TYR A 52 4.16 -23.06 14.30
N GLY A 53 5.24 -23.61 13.73
CA GLY A 53 6.29 -24.28 14.49
C GLY A 53 5.79 -25.56 15.17
N TYR A 54 4.81 -26.23 14.56
CA TYR A 54 4.18 -27.45 15.06
C TYR A 54 4.67 -28.67 14.26
N GLU A 55 4.62 -29.86 14.83
CA GLU A 55 5.00 -31.09 14.12
C GLU A 55 3.96 -31.45 13.06
N SER A 56 4.40 -31.98 11.92
CA SER A 56 3.49 -32.49 10.89
C SER A 56 2.79 -33.78 11.32
N ALA A 57 1.67 -34.11 10.66
CA ALA A 57 0.93 -35.32 10.99
C ALA A 57 1.71 -36.58 10.60
N THR A 58 1.75 -37.55 11.51
CA THR A 58 2.31 -38.88 11.23
C THR A 58 1.40 -39.68 10.30
N GLU A 59 1.96 -40.69 9.63
CA GLU A 59 1.17 -41.61 8.79
C GLU A 59 0.10 -42.36 9.60
N GLU A 60 0.38 -42.68 10.87
CA GLU A 60 -0.60 -43.29 11.78
C GLU A 60 -1.77 -42.35 12.05
N THR A 61 -1.48 -41.10 12.44
CA THR A 61 -2.50 -40.07 12.67
C THR A 61 -3.34 -39.83 11.41
N ALA A 62 -2.69 -39.69 10.25
CA ALA A 62 -3.37 -39.50 8.97
C ALA A 62 -4.26 -40.70 8.61
N THR A 63 -3.81 -41.92 8.88
CA THR A 63 -4.59 -43.15 8.67
C THR A 63 -5.86 -43.18 9.52
N ASP A 64 -5.77 -42.82 10.80
CA ASP A 64 -6.92 -42.82 11.69
C ASP A 64 -7.96 -41.76 11.31
N ILE A 65 -7.51 -40.55 10.97
CA ILE A 65 -8.40 -39.50 10.45
C ILE A 65 -9.05 -39.96 9.14
N ALA A 66 -8.29 -40.55 8.22
CA ALA A 66 -8.82 -41.03 6.94
C ALA A 66 -9.88 -42.14 7.13
N ARG A 67 -9.73 -43.03 8.12
CA ARG A 67 -10.75 -44.04 8.48
C ARG A 67 -12.03 -43.38 9.00
N MET A 68 -11.92 -42.38 9.86
CA MET A 68 -13.08 -41.63 10.37
C MET A 68 -13.82 -40.92 9.24
N VAL A 69 -13.09 -40.28 8.32
CA VAL A 69 -13.63 -39.60 7.14
C VAL A 69 -14.35 -40.59 6.23
N GLU A 70 -13.73 -41.74 5.94
CA GLU A 70 -14.34 -42.80 5.13
C GLU A 70 -15.66 -43.28 5.75
N HIS A 71 -15.69 -43.54 7.06
CA HIS A 71 -16.89 -43.98 7.76
C HIS A 71 -18.01 -42.93 7.67
N ARG A 72 -17.68 -41.64 7.84
CA ARG A 72 -18.64 -40.54 7.70
C ARG A 72 -19.19 -40.45 6.28
N ILE A 73 -18.35 -40.50 5.25
CA ILE A 73 -18.82 -40.45 3.85
C ILE A 73 -19.81 -41.60 3.58
N ARG A 74 -19.52 -42.82 4.06
CA ARG A 74 -20.43 -43.98 3.94
C ARG A 74 -21.77 -43.71 4.63
N SER A 75 -21.75 -43.14 5.84
CA SER A 75 -22.97 -42.85 6.60
C SER A 75 -23.88 -41.79 5.96
N LEU A 76 -23.32 -40.89 5.13
CA LEU A 76 -24.10 -39.84 4.47
C LEU A 76 -24.92 -40.34 3.28
N GLY A 77 -24.63 -41.54 2.74
CA GLY A 77 -25.39 -42.14 1.63
C GLY A 77 -25.43 -41.28 0.36
N LEU A 78 -24.34 -40.57 0.06
CA LEU A 78 -24.27 -39.60 -1.03
C LEU A 78 -24.37 -40.26 -2.42
N LYS A 79 -25.07 -39.60 -3.35
CA LYS A 79 -25.17 -40.04 -4.76
C LYS A 79 -24.02 -39.54 -5.65
N ALA A 80 -23.33 -38.49 -5.21
CA ALA A 80 -22.20 -37.89 -5.90
C ALA A 80 -21.19 -37.40 -4.86
N LEU A 81 -19.90 -37.57 -5.16
CA LEU A 81 -18.82 -37.16 -4.28
C LEU A 81 -17.84 -36.27 -5.06
N SER A 82 -17.29 -35.27 -4.39
CA SER A 82 -16.32 -34.34 -4.97
C SER A 82 -15.15 -34.16 -4.02
N GLY A 83 -13.97 -33.87 -4.59
CA GLY A 83 -12.76 -33.55 -3.82
C GLY A 83 -12.99 -32.45 -2.78
N PRO A 84 -13.63 -31.31 -3.13
CA PRO A 84 -13.97 -30.29 -2.15
C PRO A 84 -14.83 -30.80 -0.99
N LEU A 85 -15.86 -31.62 -1.26
CA LEU A 85 -16.71 -32.17 -0.20
C LEU A 85 -15.94 -33.14 0.72
N ILE A 86 -15.10 -34.00 0.15
CA ILE A 86 -14.23 -34.88 0.94
C ILE A 86 -13.34 -34.04 1.87
N ARG A 87 -12.74 -32.97 1.34
CA ARG A 87 -11.88 -32.08 2.10
C ARG A 87 -12.63 -31.36 3.24
N GLU A 88 -13.87 -30.94 3.04
CA GLU A 88 -14.68 -30.40 4.14
C GLU A 88 -14.94 -31.44 5.23
N ILE A 89 -15.15 -32.71 4.87
CA ILE A 89 -15.32 -33.79 5.85
C ILE A 89 -14.00 -34.05 6.59
N VAL A 90 -12.85 -33.99 5.91
CA VAL A 90 -11.52 -34.05 6.54
C VAL A 90 -11.35 -32.91 7.53
N ASN A 91 -11.60 -31.67 7.12
CA ASN A 91 -11.44 -30.48 7.96
C ASN A 91 -12.31 -30.53 9.22
N MET A 92 -13.57 -30.94 9.08
CA MET A 92 -14.47 -31.14 10.21
C MET A 92 -13.98 -32.26 11.13
N THR A 93 -13.48 -33.38 10.58
CA THR A 93 -12.92 -34.47 11.38
C THR A 93 -11.68 -34.03 12.16
N LEU A 94 -10.79 -33.24 11.54
CA LEU A 94 -9.63 -32.65 12.21
C LEU A 94 -10.06 -31.73 13.37
N LEU A 95 -11.06 -30.87 13.16
CA LEU A 95 -11.60 -30.01 14.22
C LEU A 95 -12.21 -30.79 15.39
N GLU A 96 -12.98 -31.84 15.11
CA GLU A 96 -13.58 -32.70 16.14
C GLU A 96 -12.53 -33.36 17.03
N ASN A 97 -11.32 -33.56 16.51
CA ASN A 97 -10.16 -34.09 17.24
C ASN A 97 -9.26 -32.99 17.82
N GLY A 98 -9.67 -31.72 17.78
CA GLY A 98 -8.88 -30.59 18.30
C GLY A 98 -7.66 -30.20 17.46
N MET A 99 -7.52 -30.72 16.23
CA MET A 99 -6.38 -30.51 15.35
C MET A 99 -6.54 -29.25 14.48
N VAL A 100 -6.70 -28.08 15.13
CA VAL A 100 -7.01 -26.81 14.46
C VAL A 100 -5.94 -26.39 13.46
N GLN A 101 -4.66 -26.55 13.81
CA GLN A 101 -3.52 -26.19 12.96
C GLN A 101 -3.49 -27.02 11.67
N TYR A 102 -3.72 -28.34 11.77
CA TYR A 102 -3.82 -29.22 10.61
C TYR A 102 -5.02 -28.85 9.75
N ARG A 103 -6.17 -28.59 10.37
CA ARG A 103 -7.34 -28.11 9.63
C ARG A 103 -7.02 -26.86 8.83
N ASN A 104 -6.33 -25.89 9.42
CA ASN A 104 -6.06 -24.61 8.74
C ASN A 104 -5.22 -24.80 7.47
N VAL A 105 -4.14 -25.60 7.52
CA VAL A 105 -3.29 -25.83 6.33
C VAL A 105 -3.90 -26.80 5.32
N CYS A 106 -4.80 -27.69 5.75
CA CYS A 106 -5.56 -28.57 4.85
C CYS A 106 -6.80 -27.90 4.25
N THR A 107 -7.17 -26.69 4.71
CA THR A 107 -8.34 -25.97 4.22
C THR A 107 -8.18 -25.56 2.77
N ARG A 108 -9.23 -25.76 1.97
CA ARG A 108 -9.30 -25.20 0.62
C ARG A 108 -9.85 -23.78 0.69
N VAL A 109 -9.04 -22.82 0.24
CA VAL A 109 -9.48 -21.43 0.07
C VAL A 109 -10.20 -21.24 -1.26
N GLY A 110 -11.19 -20.35 -1.31
CA GLY A 110 -12.01 -20.14 -2.51
C GLY A 110 -13.15 -19.16 -2.33
N THR A 111 -13.90 -18.91 -3.39
CA THR A 111 -15.11 -18.09 -3.32
C THR A 111 -16.33 -18.89 -3.77
N PRO A 112 -17.51 -18.72 -3.14
CA PRO A 112 -18.76 -19.27 -3.66
C PRO A 112 -18.99 -18.84 -5.11
N VAL A 113 -19.61 -19.72 -5.91
CA VAL A 113 -19.91 -19.43 -7.33
C VAL A 113 -20.77 -18.17 -7.48
N PHE A 114 -21.72 -17.95 -6.56
CA PHE A 114 -22.53 -16.74 -6.53
C PHE A 114 -21.68 -15.47 -6.40
N ASP A 115 -20.77 -15.44 -5.43
CA ASP A 115 -19.86 -14.31 -5.22
C ASP A 115 -18.90 -14.13 -6.40
N ALA A 116 -18.38 -15.24 -6.96
CA ALA A 116 -17.50 -15.19 -8.13
C ALA A 116 -18.20 -14.55 -9.32
N HIS A 117 -19.47 -14.90 -9.54
CA HIS A 117 -20.30 -14.34 -10.58
C HIS A 117 -20.59 -12.86 -10.33
N LEU A 118 -20.89 -12.46 -9.09
CA LEU A 118 -21.06 -11.04 -8.75
C LEU A 118 -19.81 -10.23 -9.11
N ILE A 119 -18.61 -10.75 -8.79
CA ILE A 119 -17.33 -10.11 -9.15
C ILE A 119 -17.17 -10.00 -10.67
N ASP A 120 -17.59 -11.00 -11.44
CA ASP A 120 -17.52 -10.98 -12.91
C ASP A 120 -18.41 -9.89 -13.54
N VAL A 121 -19.54 -9.58 -12.90
CA VAL A 121 -20.46 -8.53 -13.36
C VAL A 121 -20.24 -7.18 -12.67
N GLY A 122 -19.08 -6.98 -12.01
CA GLY A 122 -18.70 -5.71 -11.37
C GLY A 122 -19.46 -5.39 -10.08
N ARG A 123 -19.92 -6.41 -9.34
CA ARG A 123 -20.66 -6.29 -8.08
C ARG A 123 -20.01 -7.11 -6.96
N GLY A 124 -20.53 -6.98 -5.75
CA GLY A 124 -20.16 -7.82 -4.62
C GLY A 124 -18.86 -7.37 -3.95
N PHE A 125 -17.96 -8.33 -3.70
CA PHE A 125 -16.75 -8.13 -2.90
C PHE A 125 -15.91 -6.95 -3.40
N GLU A 126 -15.69 -5.97 -2.51
CA GLU A 126 -14.81 -4.81 -2.71
C GLU A 126 -15.10 -4.03 -4.01
N ALA A 127 -16.37 -4.01 -4.45
CA ALA A 127 -16.76 -3.35 -5.69
C ALA A 127 -16.56 -1.82 -5.67
N ARG A 128 -16.38 -1.22 -4.49
CA ARG A 128 -16.19 0.24 -4.31
C ARG A 128 -14.98 0.59 -3.45
N ASP A 129 -14.14 -0.38 -3.10
CA ASP A 129 -13.09 -0.18 -2.11
C ASP A 129 -11.88 0.58 -2.67
N ASN A 130 -11.59 0.45 -3.98
CA ASN A 130 -10.45 1.08 -4.62
C ASN A 130 -10.85 1.84 -5.88
N ALA A 131 -10.87 3.17 -5.77
CA ALA A 131 -11.25 4.07 -6.85
C ALA A 131 -10.23 4.11 -8.02
N ASN A 132 -9.02 3.58 -7.84
CA ASN A 132 -7.98 3.56 -8.86
C ASN A 132 -8.07 2.33 -9.79
N LEU A 133 -8.91 1.34 -9.47
CA LEU A 133 -9.11 0.16 -10.32
C LEU A 133 -10.10 0.48 -11.43
N GLN A 134 -9.72 0.17 -12.67
CA GLN A 134 -10.65 0.22 -13.79
C GLN A 134 -11.49 -1.06 -13.80
N GLU A 135 -12.81 -0.94 -13.82
CA GLU A 135 -13.71 -2.09 -13.96
C GLU A 135 -13.52 -2.74 -15.34
N ASN A 136 -12.94 -3.95 -15.34
CA ASN A 136 -12.67 -4.78 -16.51
C ASN A 136 -12.41 -6.24 -16.04
N ALA A 137 -12.18 -7.16 -16.99
CA ALA A 137 -11.94 -8.57 -16.68
C ALA A 137 -10.70 -8.80 -15.78
N GLU A 138 -9.65 -7.99 -15.92
CA GLU A 138 -8.45 -8.07 -15.07
C GLU A 138 -8.76 -7.65 -13.63
N THR A 139 -9.63 -6.66 -13.42
CA THR A 139 -10.14 -6.32 -12.09
C THR A 139 -10.93 -7.46 -11.47
N SER A 140 -11.80 -8.14 -12.24
CA SER A 140 -12.54 -9.31 -11.73
C SER A 140 -11.60 -10.46 -11.36
N HIS A 141 -10.59 -10.74 -12.18
CA HIS A 141 -9.55 -11.73 -11.88
C HIS A 141 -8.75 -11.36 -10.62
N LYS A 142 -8.34 -10.10 -10.50
CA LYS A 142 -7.64 -9.58 -9.31
C LYS A 142 -8.50 -9.73 -8.06
N LYS A 143 -9.74 -9.25 -8.05
CA LYS A 143 -10.64 -9.32 -6.89
C LYS A 143 -10.84 -10.76 -6.39
N LYS A 144 -10.96 -11.73 -7.32
CA LYS A 144 -11.01 -13.16 -6.98
C LYS A 144 -9.71 -13.64 -6.32
N ALA A 145 -8.55 -13.29 -6.91
CA ALA A 145 -7.25 -13.65 -6.36
C ALA A 145 -6.98 -12.99 -5.00
N ASP A 146 -7.36 -11.73 -4.83
CA ASP A 146 -7.19 -10.98 -3.58
C ASP A 146 -8.02 -11.62 -2.46
N LYS A 147 -9.28 -11.97 -2.72
CA LYS A 147 -10.15 -12.67 -1.76
C LYS A 147 -9.55 -14.00 -1.31
N ILE A 148 -9.08 -14.80 -2.26
CA ILE A 148 -8.43 -16.09 -1.98
C ILE A 148 -7.15 -15.89 -1.15
N SER A 149 -6.34 -14.90 -1.51
CA SER A 149 -5.08 -14.62 -0.83
C SER A 149 -5.31 -14.15 0.61
N LYS A 150 -6.28 -13.25 0.82
CA LYS A 150 -6.68 -12.78 2.16
C LYS A 150 -7.07 -13.96 3.06
N GLU A 151 -7.92 -14.87 2.58
CA GLU A 151 -8.32 -16.07 3.32
C GLU A 151 -7.12 -16.98 3.62
N GLN A 152 -6.26 -17.23 2.64
CA GLN A 152 -5.07 -18.05 2.79
C GLN A 152 -4.15 -17.51 3.90
N TYR A 153 -3.82 -16.22 3.88
CA TYR A 153 -2.91 -15.65 4.87
C TYR A 153 -3.50 -15.60 6.27
N LEU A 154 -4.82 -15.39 6.40
CA LEU A 154 -5.49 -15.50 7.70
C LEU A 154 -5.42 -16.92 8.26
N LEU A 155 -5.59 -17.93 7.42
CA LEU A 155 -5.40 -19.32 7.84
C LEU A 155 -3.96 -19.59 8.23
N GLN A 156 -2.97 -19.08 7.48
CA GLN A 156 -1.55 -19.29 7.78
C GLN A 156 -1.04 -18.52 9.01
N LEU A 157 -1.70 -17.43 9.41
CA LEU A 157 -1.37 -16.72 10.64
C LEU A 157 -1.74 -17.57 11.87
N PRO A 158 -0.99 -17.45 12.98
CA PRO A 158 -1.45 -17.95 14.28
C PRO A 158 -2.88 -17.47 14.57
N PRO A 159 -3.79 -18.35 15.04
CA PRO A 159 -5.20 -18.01 15.18
C PRO A 159 -5.46 -16.73 15.96
N HIS A 160 -4.75 -16.48 17.07
CA HIS A 160 -4.94 -15.26 17.87
C HIS A 160 -4.63 -13.97 17.09
N LEU A 161 -3.64 -13.99 16.18
CA LEU A 161 -3.32 -12.83 15.34
C LEU A 161 -4.32 -12.64 14.21
N ALA A 162 -4.79 -13.74 13.62
CA ALA A 162 -5.85 -13.70 12.61
C ALA A 162 -7.15 -13.15 13.23
N ASP A 163 -7.46 -13.56 14.46
CA ASP A 163 -8.64 -13.11 15.20
C ASP A 163 -8.57 -11.62 15.50
N HIS A 164 -7.42 -11.07 15.91
CA HIS A 164 -7.26 -9.62 16.08
C HIS A 164 -7.52 -8.82 14.80
N HIS A 165 -7.13 -9.36 13.64
CA HIS A 165 -7.49 -8.75 12.37
C HIS A 165 -9.00 -8.85 12.14
N LEU A 166 -9.57 -10.07 12.19
CA LEU A 166 -10.96 -10.37 11.87
C LEU A 166 -11.96 -9.66 12.79
N SER A 167 -11.66 -9.59 14.08
CA SER A 167 -12.45 -8.90 15.10
C SER A 167 -12.45 -7.39 14.90
N GLY A 168 -11.41 -6.83 14.28
CA GLY A 168 -11.22 -5.38 14.13
C GLY A 168 -10.45 -4.71 15.28
N ASP A 169 -9.64 -5.45 16.03
CA ASP A 169 -8.67 -4.86 16.99
C ASP A 169 -7.53 -4.18 16.24
N ILE A 170 -7.05 -4.85 15.20
CA ILE A 170 -6.05 -4.34 14.26
C ILE A 170 -6.51 -4.51 12.81
N HIS A 171 -5.80 -3.85 11.90
CA HIS A 171 -5.96 -4.02 10.47
C HIS A 171 -4.60 -4.19 9.82
N ILE A 172 -4.42 -5.31 9.14
CA ILE A 172 -3.21 -5.63 8.36
C ILE A 172 -3.47 -5.11 6.95
N HIS A 173 -2.75 -4.07 6.55
CA HIS A 173 -2.90 -3.45 5.23
C HIS A 173 -2.33 -4.34 4.12
N ASP A 174 -2.95 -4.29 2.93
CA ASP A 174 -2.61 -5.12 1.76
C ASP A 174 -2.45 -6.60 2.10
N LEU A 175 -3.38 -7.14 2.90
CA LEU A 175 -3.34 -8.51 3.39
C LEU A 175 -3.23 -9.52 2.24
N GLU A 176 -3.80 -9.25 1.07
CA GLU A 176 -3.69 -10.07 -0.15
C GLU A 176 -2.26 -10.22 -0.68
N TYR A 177 -1.32 -9.37 -0.26
CA TYR A 177 0.10 -9.45 -0.60
C TYR A 177 0.99 -9.73 0.62
N PHE A 178 0.39 -10.01 1.78
CA PHE A 178 1.10 -10.12 3.04
C PHE A 178 2.27 -11.11 2.99
N GLY A 179 2.07 -12.32 2.47
CA GLY A 179 3.16 -13.31 2.40
C GLY A 179 4.10 -13.18 1.19
N THR A 180 3.96 -12.19 0.32
CA THR A 180 4.69 -12.17 -0.97
C THR A 180 5.41 -10.87 -1.33
N ARG A 181 5.02 -9.73 -0.74
CA ARG A 181 5.56 -8.41 -1.11
C ARG A 181 5.80 -7.55 0.14
N PRO A 182 6.88 -6.75 0.19
CA PRO A 182 6.95 -5.59 1.09
C PRO A 182 5.87 -4.56 0.72
N PHE A 183 5.71 -3.52 1.55
CA PHE A 183 4.67 -2.51 1.34
C PHE A 183 5.06 -1.53 0.23
N CYS A 184 5.80 -0.45 0.49
CA CYS A 184 6.10 0.60 -0.50
C CYS A 184 7.60 0.86 -0.64
N GLN A 185 8.01 1.57 -1.70
CA GLN A 185 9.41 1.88 -1.97
C GLN A 185 9.58 3.27 -2.61
N ASP A 186 10.57 4.01 -2.12
CA ASP A 186 11.18 5.16 -2.78
C ASP A 186 12.50 4.75 -3.44
N TRP A 187 12.68 5.10 -4.70
CA TRP A 187 13.79 4.64 -5.51
C TRP A 187 14.83 5.75 -5.70
N ASP A 188 16.11 5.36 -5.65
CA ASP A 188 17.18 6.20 -6.16
C ASP A 188 17.25 6.09 -7.67
N LEU A 189 16.73 7.08 -8.40
CA LEU A 189 16.70 7.07 -9.87
C LEU A 189 18.10 6.86 -10.48
N ARG A 190 19.17 7.29 -9.79
CA ARG A 190 20.55 7.13 -10.25
C ARG A 190 20.91 5.66 -10.48
N TYR A 191 20.31 4.73 -9.74
CA TYR A 191 20.51 3.29 -9.94
C TYR A 191 20.15 2.86 -11.37
N PHE A 192 18.98 3.27 -11.86
CA PHE A 192 18.50 2.92 -13.21
C PHE A 192 19.19 3.73 -14.33
N LEU A 193 19.67 4.94 -14.00
CA LEU A 193 20.49 5.74 -14.91
C LEU A 193 21.92 5.21 -15.03
N TYR A 194 22.43 4.55 -14.00
CA TYR A 194 23.76 3.96 -13.96
C TYR A 194 23.80 2.56 -14.59
N TYR A 195 22.88 1.67 -14.21
CA TYR A 195 22.85 0.28 -14.69
C TYR A 195 22.04 0.06 -15.97
N GLY A 196 21.07 0.94 -16.25
CA GLY A 196 20.02 0.68 -17.22
C GLY A 196 18.81 0.02 -16.56
N LEU A 197 18.01 -0.70 -17.34
CA LEU A 197 16.73 -1.26 -16.89
C LEU A 197 16.65 -2.76 -17.17
N MET A 198 16.34 -3.52 -16.12
CA MET A 198 16.06 -4.95 -16.18
C MET A 198 14.68 -5.21 -15.54
N PRO A 199 13.58 -5.08 -16.33
CA PRO A 199 12.21 -5.07 -15.80
C PRO A 199 11.79 -6.35 -15.06
N ASP A 200 12.29 -7.50 -15.50
CA ASP A 200 12.02 -8.80 -14.87
C ASP A 200 12.94 -9.10 -13.67
N GLY A 201 13.93 -8.23 -13.42
CA GLY A 201 14.93 -8.34 -12.36
C GLY A 201 16.03 -9.39 -12.56
N ASN A 202 15.94 -10.22 -13.61
CA ASN A 202 16.92 -11.29 -13.86
C ASN A 202 17.48 -11.31 -15.30
N GLY A 203 16.88 -10.56 -16.22
CA GLY A 203 17.29 -10.43 -17.61
C GLY A 203 17.06 -11.68 -18.45
N THR A 204 16.11 -12.54 -18.06
CA THR A 204 15.88 -13.84 -18.72
C THR A 204 14.58 -13.93 -19.50
N LYS A 205 13.61 -13.06 -19.19
CA LYS A 205 12.26 -13.04 -19.80
C LYS A 205 12.01 -11.75 -20.55
N ALA A 206 12.48 -10.63 -20.01
CA ALA A 206 12.37 -9.31 -20.63
C ALA A 206 13.74 -8.87 -21.18
N SER A 207 13.72 -8.04 -22.22
CA SER A 207 14.93 -7.40 -22.74
C SER A 207 15.57 -6.53 -21.66
N VAL A 208 16.89 -6.64 -21.54
CA VAL A 208 17.69 -5.79 -20.65
C VAL A 208 18.17 -4.57 -21.44
N ALA A 209 17.85 -3.37 -20.94
CA ALA A 209 18.37 -2.12 -21.47
C ALA A 209 19.63 -1.71 -20.72
N GLY A 210 20.69 -1.33 -21.46
CA GLY A 210 21.86 -0.69 -20.87
C GLY A 210 21.56 0.76 -20.43
N PRO A 211 22.54 1.48 -19.87
CA PRO A 211 22.33 2.81 -19.31
C PRO A 211 21.77 3.82 -20.32
N ALA A 212 20.91 4.73 -19.87
CA ALA A 212 20.32 5.75 -20.71
C ALA A 212 21.40 6.66 -21.31
N LYS A 213 21.32 6.98 -22.60
CA LYS A 213 22.27 7.87 -23.30
C LYS A 213 21.68 9.21 -23.72
N ARG A 214 20.36 9.32 -23.72
CA ARG A 214 19.55 10.46 -24.17
C ARG A 214 18.36 10.64 -23.21
N ALA A 215 17.77 11.83 -23.22
CA ALA A 215 16.70 12.22 -22.29
C ALA A 215 15.45 11.34 -22.42
N GLU A 216 15.07 10.98 -23.64
CA GLU A 216 13.92 10.11 -23.93
C GLU A 216 14.06 8.76 -23.22
N VAL A 217 15.25 8.16 -23.31
CA VAL A 217 15.54 6.87 -22.67
C VAL A 217 15.60 7.01 -21.16
N ALA A 218 16.15 8.10 -20.62
CA ALA A 218 16.20 8.35 -19.19
C ALA A 218 14.78 8.49 -18.60
N VAL A 219 13.89 9.23 -19.27
CA VAL A 219 12.48 9.34 -18.90
C VAL A 219 11.80 7.97 -18.96
N LEU A 220 11.95 7.22 -20.06
CA LEU A 220 11.34 5.89 -20.19
C LEU A 220 11.88 4.89 -19.15
N HIS A 221 13.14 4.99 -18.76
CA HIS A 221 13.70 4.19 -17.67
C HIS A 221 13.03 4.53 -16.34
N ALA A 222 12.87 5.82 -16.03
CA ALA A 222 12.19 6.26 -14.82
C ALA A 222 10.76 5.71 -14.75
N VAL A 223 9.99 5.83 -15.83
CA VAL A 223 8.61 5.32 -15.94
C VAL A 223 8.57 3.81 -15.76
N LYS A 224 9.34 3.06 -16.57
CA LYS A 224 9.27 1.60 -16.60
C LYS A 224 9.81 0.97 -15.31
N ALA A 225 10.73 1.61 -14.62
CA ALA A 225 11.21 1.15 -13.32
C ALA A 225 10.09 1.17 -12.26
N LEU A 226 9.31 2.26 -12.15
CA LEU A 226 8.17 2.31 -11.22
C LEU A 226 7.09 1.29 -11.60
N GLY A 227 6.77 1.16 -12.88
CA GLY A 227 5.80 0.15 -13.36
C GLY A 227 6.24 -1.29 -13.07
N SER A 228 7.54 -1.59 -13.24
CA SER A 228 8.09 -2.91 -12.94
C SER A 228 8.12 -3.19 -11.43
N ALA A 229 8.45 -2.18 -10.62
CA ALA A 229 8.49 -2.25 -9.16
C ALA A 229 7.15 -2.66 -8.55
N GLN A 230 6.02 -2.21 -9.14
CA GLN A 230 4.68 -2.52 -8.65
C GLN A 230 4.36 -4.03 -8.61
N THR A 231 5.11 -4.86 -9.36
CA THR A 231 4.98 -6.32 -9.31
C THR A 231 5.57 -6.95 -8.04
N ASN A 232 6.45 -6.23 -7.32
CA ASN A 232 7.20 -6.70 -6.16
C ASN A 232 6.78 -6.02 -4.83
N PHE A 233 6.05 -4.89 -4.86
CA PHE A 233 5.71 -4.06 -3.69
C PHE A 233 4.23 -3.71 -3.62
N ALA A 234 3.54 -3.98 -2.50
CA ALA A 234 2.09 -3.84 -2.32
C ALA A 234 1.53 -2.39 -2.44
N GLY A 235 2.28 -1.38 -2.05
CA GLY A 235 1.88 0.02 -2.04
C GLY A 235 2.59 0.86 -3.11
N GLY A 236 2.71 2.16 -2.82
CA GLY A 236 3.23 3.15 -3.75
C GLY A 236 4.70 3.05 -4.10
N GLN A 237 5.03 3.54 -5.30
CA GLN A 237 6.38 3.59 -5.87
C GLN A 237 6.75 5.05 -6.17
N GLY A 238 7.89 5.53 -5.67
CA GLY A 238 8.27 6.92 -5.95
C GLY A 238 9.74 7.16 -6.23
N TYR A 239 10.04 8.42 -6.53
CA TYR A 239 11.40 8.95 -6.62
C TYR A 239 11.54 10.19 -5.73
N TYR A 240 12.54 10.18 -4.86
CA TYR A 240 13.04 11.38 -4.20
C TYR A 240 14.01 12.15 -5.12
N ASN A 241 14.08 13.47 -4.96
CA ASN A 241 14.98 14.36 -5.75
C ASN A 241 14.92 14.11 -7.27
N PHE A 242 13.72 13.82 -7.79
CA PHE A 242 13.52 13.28 -9.14
C PHE A 242 14.15 14.14 -10.24
N LEU A 243 13.89 15.45 -10.21
CA LEU A 243 14.36 16.38 -11.24
C LEU A 243 15.87 16.60 -11.17
N THR A 244 16.45 16.67 -9.97
CA THR A 244 17.89 16.81 -9.76
C THR A 244 18.66 15.68 -10.43
N PHE A 245 18.19 14.43 -10.26
CA PHE A 245 18.86 13.27 -10.86
C PHE A 245 18.66 13.17 -12.37
N LEU A 246 17.56 13.70 -12.89
CA LEU A 246 17.25 13.66 -14.32
C LEU A 246 17.90 14.81 -15.11
N ALA A 247 18.14 15.96 -14.47
CA ALA A 247 18.63 17.20 -15.07
C ALA A 247 19.86 17.07 -16.00
N PRO A 248 20.88 16.23 -15.71
CA PRO A 248 22.04 16.08 -16.61
C PRO A 248 21.69 15.63 -18.04
N TYR A 249 20.54 14.97 -18.24
CA TYR A 249 20.10 14.54 -19.56
C TYR A 249 19.45 15.65 -20.40
N PHE A 250 19.10 16.78 -19.78
CA PHE A 250 18.38 17.89 -20.38
C PHE A 250 19.25 19.13 -20.59
N GLU A 251 20.57 19.01 -20.38
CA GLU A 251 21.54 20.09 -20.52
C GLU A 251 21.40 20.78 -21.88
N SER A 252 21.24 22.11 -21.85
CA SER A 252 21.10 22.96 -23.04
C SER A 252 19.86 22.67 -23.92
N MET A 253 18.92 21.85 -23.45
CA MET A 253 17.70 21.54 -24.19
C MET A 253 16.74 22.76 -24.22
N PRO A 254 16.07 23.05 -25.36
CA PRO A 254 15.02 24.05 -25.44
C PRO A 254 13.78 23.66 -24.62
N TYR A 255 13.07 24.65 -24.07
CA TYR A 255 11.92 24.41 -23.19
C TYR A 255 10.83 23.52 -23.80
N GLU A 256 10.52 23.70 -25.09
CA GLU A 256 9.47 22.91 -25.76
C GLU A 256 9.80 21.41 -25.79
N GLU A 257 11.08 21.06 -25.99
CA GLU A 257 11.53 19.67 -25.94
C GLU A 257 11.49 19.13 -24.50
N ILE A 258 11.91 19.93 -23.51
CA ILE A 258 11.79 19.58 -22.09
C ILE A 258 10.34 19.26 -21.73
N ARG A 259 9.42 20.16 -22.11
CA ARG A 259 7.97 20.01 -21.87
C ARG A 259 7.41 18.77 -22.55
N GLN A 260 7.80 18.47 -23.78
CA GLN A 260 7.34 17.27 -24.48
C GLN A 260 7.76 15.98 -23.77
N LEU A 261 8.97 15.93 -23.20
CA LEU A 261 9.46 14.76 -22.47
C LEU A 261 8.83 14.63 -21.07
N MET A 262 8.55 15.75 -20.39
CA MET A 262 7.76 15.72 -19.15
C MET A 262 6.31 15.34 -19.41
N GLN A 263 5.72 15.76 -20.54
CA GLN A 263 4.42 15.28 -20.98
C GLN A 263 4.45 13.76 -21.21
N MET A 264 5.45 13.24 -21.91
CA MET A 264 5.62 11.80 -22.09
C MET A 264 5.70 11.07 -20.73
N PHE A 265 6.45 11.60 -19.77
CA PHE A 265 6.52 11.03 -18.42
C PHE A 265 5.13 10.94 -17.75
N VAL A 266 4.38 12.03 -17.68
CA VAL A 266 3.06 12.08 -17.03
C VAL A 266 2.06 11.14 -17.71
N TYR A 267 2.02 11.15 -19.04
CA TYR A 267 1.10 10.30 -19.81
C TYR A 267 1.43 8.82 -19.65
N GLU A 268 2.70 8.43 -19.76
CA GLU A 268 3.08 7.03 -19.57
C GLU A 268 2.73 6.52 -18.16
N MET A 269 2.95 7.32 -17.12
CA MET A 269 2.58 6.96 -15.75
C MET A 269 1.06 6.81 -15.53
N THR A 270 0.24 7.49 -16.34
CA THR A 270 -1.23 7.49 -16.24
C THR A 270 -1.93 6.62 -17.29
N GLN A 271 -1.18 5.89 -18.12
CA GLN A 271 -1.71 5.03 -19.17
C GLN A 271 -1.27 3.57 -19.05
N MET A 272 -0.44 3.24 -18.04
CA MET A 272 -0.03 1.87 -17.75
C MET A 272 -1.16 1.03 -17.11
N MET A 273 -2.08 0.54 -17.95
CA MET A 273 -3.26 -0.25 -17.54
C MET A 273 -3.01 -1.77 -17.48
N VAL A 274 -1.76 -2.20 -17.39
CA VAL A 274 -1.39 -3.63 -17.40
C VAL A 274 -1.04 -4.18 -16.02
N ALA A 275 -0.79 -3.32 -15.04
CA ALA A 275 -0.38 -3.73 -13.71
C ALA A 275 -1.61 -4.05 -12.83
N ARG A 276 -1.51 -5.11 -12.01
CA ARG A 276 -2.43 -5.41 -10.89
C ARG A 276 -3.92 -5.23 -11.20
N GLY A 277 -4.47 -6.01 -12.11
CA GLY A 277 -5.89 -5.92 -12.44
C GLY A 277 -6.26 -4.68 -13.27
N GLY A 278 -5.28 -4.02 -13.89
CA GLY A 278 -5.49 -2.80 -14.66
C GLY A 278 -5.54 -1.52 -13.81
N GLN A 279 -4.92 -1.54 -12.63
CA GLN A 279 -4.72 -0.34 -11.83
C GLN A 279 -3.56 0.48 -12.40
N LEU A 280 -3.71 1.81 -12.41
CA LEU A 280 -2.58 2.70 -12.67
C LEU A 280 -1.47 2.52 -11.62
N VAL A 281 -0.24 2.85 -12.00
CA VAL A 281 0.90 2.79 -11.09
C VAL A 281 0.73 3.86 -10.02
N PHE A 282 0.44 3.43 -8.79
CA PHE A 282 0.34 4.33 -7.64
C PHE A 282 1.72 4.92 -7.35
N SER A 283 1.93 6.16 -7.80
CA SER A 283 3.28 6.73 -7.92
C SER A 283 3.39 8.17 -7.44
N SER A 284 4.59 8.54 -7.00
CA SER A 284 4.92 9.87 -6.49
C SER A 284 6.31 10.32 -6.92
N VAL A 285 6.49 11.63 -7.10
CA VAL A 285 7.80 12.23 -7.38
C VAL A 285 8.02 13.43 -6.48
N GLN A 286 9.14 13.47 -5.76
CA GLN A 286 9.54 14.62 -4.96
C GLN A 286 10.24 15.66 -5.84
N LEU A 287 9.78 16.89 -5.73
CA LEU A 287 10.17 18.01 -6.58
C LEU A 287 10.62 19.18 -5.72
N SER A 288 11.82 19.68 -6.01
CA SER A 288 12.35 20.92 -5.44
C SER A 288 12.51 21.94 -6.57
N PRO A 289 12.28 23.24 -6.34
CA PRO A 289 12.29 24.26 -7.40
C PRO A 289 13.71 24.57 -7.91
N GLY A 290 14.76 24.06 -7.27
CA GLY A 290 16.16 24.14 -7.69
C GLY A 290 16.94 22.93 -7.19
N VAL A 291 18.27 22.95 -7.37
CA VAL A 291 19.15 21.87 -6.87
C VAL A 291 19.34 22.02 -5.36
N PRO A 292 18.90 21.05 -4.53
CA PRO A 292 19.07 21.15 -3.07
C PRO A 292 20.55 21.19 -2.68
N ALA A 293 20.90 21.92 -1.63
CA ALA A 293 22.28 22.12 -1.19
C ALA A 293 23.01 20.79 -0.94
N LEU A 294 22.29 19.79 -0.43
CA LEU A 294 22.80 18.43 -0.21
C LEU A 294 23.44 17.79 -1.46
N TRP A 295 22.94 18.14 -2.65
CA TRP A 295 23.35 17.56 -3.92
C TRP A 295 24.28 18.45 -4.74
N LYS A 296 24.35 19.76 -4.46
CA LYS A 296 25.06 20.74 -5.32
C LYS A 296 26.50 20.36 -5.62
N ASP A 297 27.24 19.91 -4.62
CA ASP A 297 28.66 19.53 -4.71
C ASP A 297 28.89 18.03 -5.01
N LYS A 298 27.82 17.25 -5.14
CA LYS A 298 27.90 15.80 -5.35
C LYS A 298 28.02 15.46 -6.84
N PRO A 299 28.84 14.47 -7.21
CA PRO A 299 29.05 14.11 -8.61
C PRO A 299 27.76 13.59 -9.24
N CYS A 300 27.49 13.99 -10.48
CA CYS A 300 26.29 13.54 -11.17
C CYS A 300 26.43 12.12 -11.73
N VAL A 301 25.33 11.38 -11.74
CA VAL A 301 25.23 10.08 -12.41
C VAL A 301 24.61 10.29 -13.78
N PHE A 302 25.41 10.08 -14.83
CA PHE A 302 25.02 10.40 -16.20
C PHE A 302 25.67 9.45 -17.20
N LYS A 303 24.84 8.87 -18.09
CA LYS A 303 25.25 7.94 -19.16
C LYS A 303 26.00 6.70 -18.65
N GLY A 304 25.50 6.10 -17.56
CA GLY A 304 26.11 4.90 -16.97
C GLY A 304 27.41 5.14 -16.21
N LYS A 305 27.70 6.38 -15.82
CA LYS A 305 28.95 6.76 -15.13
C LYS A 305 28.69 7.76 -14.01
N VAL A 306 29.53 7.69 -12.98
CA VAL A 306 29.63 8.72 -11.93
C VAL A 306 30.67 9.76 -12.35
N TRP A 307 30.28 11.00 -12.53
CA TRP A 307 31.14 12.09 -13.00
C TRP A 307 31.97 12.67 -11.85
N ASN A 308 32.90 11.86 -11.33
CA ASN A 308 33.68 12.13 -10.12
C ASN A 308 35.17 12.46 -10.37
N GLY A 309 35.57 12.67 -11.63
CA GLY A 309 36.96 12.84 -12.02
C GLY A 309 37.75 11.54 -12.23
N ILE A 310 37.16 10.38 -11.89
CA ILE A 310 37.77 9.05 -12.06
C ILE A 310 37.08 8.31 -13.22
N GLN A 311 35.75 8.13 -13.18
CA GLN A 311 35.03 7.40 -14.23
C GLN A 311 34.69 8.28 -15.46
N ALA A 312 34.49 9.58 -15.21
CA ALA A 312 34.27 10.64 -16.18
C ALA A 312 34.78 11.96 -15.58
N PRO A 313 34.97 13.04 -16.38
CA PRO A 313 35.32 14.36 -15.86
C PRO A 313 34.41 14.76 -14.69
N LEU A 314 34.95 15.45 -13.69
CA LEU A 314 34.14 15.87 -12.54
C LEU A 314 33.05 16.83 -13.02
N ARG A 315 31.79 16.46 -12.73
CA ARG A 315 30.63 17.33 -12.89
C ARG A 315 29.68 17.10 -11.73
N CYS A 316 29.16 18.17 -11.15
CA CYS A 316 28.28 18.09 -9.99
C CYS A 316 26.86 18.51 -10.31
N TYR A 317 25.89 18.07 -9.50
CA TYR A 317 24.48 18.42 -9.75
C TYR A 317 24.20 19.93 -9.72
N GLY A 318 24.99 20.71 -8.98
CA GLY A 318 24.86 22.17 -8.91
C GLY A 318 25.08 22.90 -10.25
N GLU A 319 25.68 22.24 -11.26
CA GLU A 319 25.82 22.81 -12.61
C GLU A 319 24.50 22.87 -13.39
N PHE A 320 23.48 22.11 -12.96
CA PHE A 320 22.24 21.89 -13.72
C PHE A 320 21.03 22.62 -13.12
N GLU A 321 21.27 23.74 -12.44
CA GLU A 321 20.22 24.59 -11.84
C GLU A 321 19.18 25.06 -12.87
N ARG A 322 19.65 25.44 -14.07
CA ARG A 322 18.77 25.81 -15.20
C ARG A 322 17.83 24.66 -15.55
N GLU A 323 18.38 23.47 -15.75
CA GLU A 323 17.63 22.30 -16.18
C GLU A 323 16.58 21.89 -15.13
N VAL A 324 16.93 21.92 -13.84
CA VAL A 324 15.97 21.61 -12.76
C VAL A 324 14.79 22.59 -12.77
N ARG A 325 15.04 23.91 -12.86
CA ARG A 325 13.97 24.92 -12.89
C ARG A 325 13.05 24.75 -14.10
N LEU A 326 13.62 24.49 -15.28
CA LEU A 326 12.83 24.29 -16.50
C LEU A 326 12.06 22.96 -16.48
N LEU A 327 12.64 21.89 -15.96
CA LEU A 327 11.97 20.61 -15.77
C LEU A 327 10.80 20.74 -14.78
N PHE A 328 11.00 21.47 -13.69
CA PHE A 328 9.95 21.73 -12.70
C PHE A 328 8.79 22.47 -13.35
N LYS A 329 9.07 23.59 -14.03
CA LYS A 329 8.08 24.35 -14.77
C LYS A 329 7.34 23.48 -15.78
N ALA A 330 8.07 22.70 -16.59
CA ALA A 330 7.51 21.83 -17.61
C ALA A 330 6.55 20.78 -17.04
N LEU A 331 6.91 20.13 -15.93
CA LEU A 331 6.07 19.13 -15.29
C LEU A 331 4.78 19.76 -14.73
N ILE A 332 4.89 20.89 -14.03
CA ILE A 332 3.72 21.59 -13.46
C ILE A 332 2.83 22.17 -14.57
N ASP A 333 3.39 22.71 -15.65
CA ASP A 333 2.63 23.20 -16.82
C ASP A 333 1.79 22.09 -17.46
N VAL A 334 2.37 20.89 -17.65
CA VAL A 334 1.63 19.72 -18.17
C VAL A 334 0.48 19.34 -17.23
N MET A 335 0.71 19.36 -15.93
CA MET A 335 -0.33 19.05 -14.94
C MET A 335 -1.40 20.12 -14.86
N LEU A 336 -1.03 21.39 -15.04
CA LEU A 336 -1.94 22.53 -15.11
C LEU A 336 -2.84 22.45 -16.34
N GLU A 337 -2.32 22.03 -17.48
CA GLU A 337 -3.10 21.81 -18.70
C GLU A 337 -4.17 20.74 -18.47
N GLY A 338 -3.80 19.65 -17.79
CA GLY A 338 -4.62 18.46 -17.63
C GLY A 338 -4.50 17.51 -18.82
N ASP A 339 -5.30 16.45 -18.81
CA ASP A 339 -5.38 15.55 -19.98
C ASP A 339 -6.05 16.25 -21.16
N ASN A 340 -6.10 15.57 -22.32
CA ASN A 340 -6.70 16.13 -23.53
C ASN A 340 -8.19 16.52 -23.37
N TRP A 341 -8.87 16.06 -22.31
CA TRP A 341 -10.26 16.41 -21.97
C TRP A 341 -10.34 17.41 -20.80
N GLY A 342 -9.20 17.92 -20.34
CA GLY A 342 -9.08 18.89 -19.24
C GLY A 342 -9.24 18.27 -17.85
N LYS A 343 -9.16 16.95 -17.70
CA LYS A 343 -9.18 16.28 -16.39
C LYS A 343 -7.81 16.39 -15.71
N PRO A 344 -7.76 16.43 -14.36
CA PRO A 344 -6.50 16.41 -13.65
C PRO A 344 -5.80 15.05 -13.79
N PHE A 345 -4.48 15.04 -13.60
CA PHE A 345 -3.71 13.83 -13.40
C PHE A 345 -3.60 13.51 -11.90
N SER A 346 -3.96 12.28 -11.52
CA SER A 346 -3.80 11.79 -10.14
C SER A 346 -2.39 11.27 -9.86
N PHE A 347 -1.67 10.83 -10.91
CA PHE A 347 -0.34 10.26 -10.83
C PHE A 347 0.58 10.81 -11.94
N PRO A 348 1.91 10.75 -11.77
CA PRO A 348 2.57 10.58 -10.48
C PRO A 348 2.23 11.79 -9.60
N LYS A 349 1.95 11.54 -8.32
CA LYS A 349 1.59 12.59 -7.37
C LYS A 349 2.82 13.48 -7.13
N PRO A 350 2.75 14.79 -7.41
CA PRO A 350 3.87 15.68 -7.15
C PRO A 350 3.94 15.99 -5.67
N GLU A 351 5.11 15.74 -5.08
CA GLU A 351 5.43 16.08 -3.69
C GLU A 351 6.34 17.30 -3.71
N ILE A 352 5.76 18.49 -3.56
CA ILE A 352 6.50 19.75 -3.63
C ILE A 352 7.22 19.98 -2.31
N SER A 353 8.53 20.02 -2.38
CA SER A 353 9.37 20.26 -1.22
C SER A 353 9.44 21.75 -0.90
N ILE A 354 9.04 22.13 0.31
CA ILE A 354 9.21 23.47 0.88
C ILE A 354 10.37 23.39 1.88
N GLU A 355 11.56 23.75 1.39
CA GLU A 355 12.81 23.67 2.15
C GLU A 355 13.40 25.05 2.43
N PRO A 356 14.20 25.20 3.51
CA PRO A 356 14.93 26.44 3.81
C PRO A 356 15.77 26.95 2.64
N ASP A 357 16.38 26.04 1.87
CA ASP A 357 17.25 26.34 0.72
C ASP A 357 16.58 27.24 -0.33
N PHE A 358 15.26 27.11 -0.50
CA PHE A 358 14.50 27.80 -1.56
C PHE A 358 13.57 28.88 -1.01
N MET A 359 13.68 29.22 0.28
CA MET A 359 12.96 30.36 0.86
C MET A 359 13.58 31.70 0.51
N THR A 360 14.84 31.68 0.05
CA THR A 360 15.58 32.85 -0.40
C THR A 360 16.00 32.66 -1.85
N GLU A 361 15.77 33.69 -2.66
CA GLU A 361 16.16 33.68 -4.08
C GLU A 361 17.68 33.70 -4.25
N ASP A 362 18.16 32.99 -5.28
CA ASP A 362 19.53 33.15 -5.77
C ASP A 362 19.62 34.39 -6.66
N GLY A 363 19.81 35.54 -6.03
CA GLY A 363 19.82 36.83 -6.74
C GLY A 363 20.93 36.97 -7.78
N GLU A 364 22.06 36.27 -7.63
CA GLU A 364 23.13 36.28 -8.64
C GLU A 364 22.75 35.43 -9.85
N PHE A 365 22.30 34.19 -9.61
CA PHE A 365 21.82 33.30 -10.67
C PHE A 365 20.65 33.92 -11.45
N ASN A 366 19.67 34.51 -10.74
CA ASN A 366 18.50 35.14 -11.36
C ASN A 366 18.87 36.35 -12.22
N ARG A 367 19.85 37.18 -11.80
CA ARG A 367 20.34 38.30 -12.63
C ARG A 367 21.08 37.82 -13.88
N ALA A 368 21.82 36.71 -13.76
CA ALA A 368 22.52 36.10 -14.89
C ALA A 368 21.57 35.39 -15.87
N ASN A 369 20.39 34.97 -15.39
CA ASN A 369 19.41 34.20 -16.15
C ASN A 369 17.99 34.80 -16.03
N PRO A 370 17.76 36.03 -16.53
CA PRO A 370 16.50 36.75 -16.33
C PRO A 370 15.28 36.07 -16.98
N ASP A 371 15.50 35.19 -17.96
CA ASP A 371 14.44 34.47 -18.66
C ASP A 371 14.00 33.17 -17.93
N LEU A 372 14.71 32.76 -16.87
CA LEU A 372 14.36 31.59 -16.09
C LEU A 372 13.42 31.96 -14.94
N PRO A 373 12.46 31.07 -14.59
CA PRO A 373 11.60 31.31 -13.44
C PRO A 373 12.42 31.33 -12.14
N THR A 374 12.03 32.22 -11.23
CA THR A 374 12.56 32.26 -9.86
C THR A 374 11.97 31.13 -9.02
N TYR A 375 12.50 30.86 -7.82
CA TYR A 375 11.89 29.86 -6.94
C TYR A 375 10.47 30.27 -6.56
N GLN A 376 10.24 31.56 -6.35
CA GLN A 376 8.93 32.11 -6.06
C GLN A 376 7.95 31.91 -7.22
N ASP A 377 8.38 32.10 -8.47
CA ASP A 377 7.54 31.82 -9.65
C ASP A 377 7.16 30.34 -9.74
N LEU A 378 8.13 29.46 -9.48
CA LEU A 378 7.91 28.01 -9.50
C LEU A 378 6.95 27.55 -8.39
N TYR A 379 7.10 28.07 -7.17
CA TYR A 379 6.11 27.79 -6.11
C TYR A 379 4.74 28.35 -6.47
N LEU A 380 4.65 29.56 -7.03
CA LEU A 380 3.36 30.14 -7.43
C LEU A 380 2.63 29.23 -8.43
N LEU A 381 3.34 28.66 -9.41
CA LEU A 381 2.78 27.67 -10.34
C LEU A 381 2.19 26.44 -9.63
N THR A 382 2.80 25.96 -8.55
CA THR A 382 2.22 24.83 -7.80
C THR A 382 0.94 25.22 -7.06
N PHE A 383 0.83 26.46 -6.56
CA PHE A 383 -0.39 26.95 -5.94
C PHE A 383 -1.48 27.27 -6.97
N GLU A 384 -1.11 27.64 -8.20
CA GLU A 384 -2.05 27.70 -9.34
C GLU A 384 -2.64 26.30 -9.61
N LEU A 385 -1.78 25.28 -9.61
CA LEU A 385 -2.21 23.89 -9.77
C LEU A 385 -3.14 23.46 -8.63
N ALA A 386 -2.79 23.81 -7.38
CA ALA A 386 -3.61 23.52 -6.20
C ALA A 386 -4.98 24.18 -6.24
N SER A 387 -5.04 25.45 -6.63
CA SER A 387 -6.31 26.17 -6.82
C SER A 387 -7.15 25.52 -7.93
N LYS A 388 -6.53 25.10 -9.04
CA LYS A 388 -7.23 24.51 -10.18
C LYS A 388 -7.73 23.08 -9.91
N PHE A 389 -6.94 22.23 -9.27
CA PHE A 389 -7.18 20.79 -9.24
C PHE A 389 -7.05 20.13 -7.85
N GLY A 390 -6.70 20.85 -6.80
CA GLY A 390 -6.51 20.25 -5.46
C GLY A 390 -5.27 19.33 -5.35
N THR A 391 -4.33 19.49 -6.26
CA THR A 391 -3.00 18.87 -6.31
C THR A 391 -2.02 20.01 -6.61
N PRO A 392 -0.76 20.03 -6.20
CA PRO A 392 0.04 18.94 -5.63
C PRO A 392 -0.07 18.87 -4.10
N TYR A 393 0.71 17.95 -3.53
CA TYR A 393 0.90 17.81 -2.10
C TYR A 393 2.22 18.48 -1.73
N TYR A 394 2.33 18.97 -0.49
CA TYR A 394 3.44 19.81 -0.06
C TYR A 394 4.15 19.17 1.13
N ASP A 395 5.43 18.88 0.97
CA ASP A 395 6.37 18.42 2.00
C ASP A 395 7.02 19.63 2.66
N ASN A 396 6.51 20.01 3.83
CA ASN A 396 7.04 21.12 4.60
C ASN A 396 8.22 20.66 5.45
N GLN A 397 9.43 20.99 5.00
CA GLN A 397 10.67 20.66 5.71
C GLN A 397 11.15 21.80 6.64
N MET A 398 10.42 22.91 6.72
CA MET A 398 10.78 24.05 7.59
C MET A 398 10.81 23.73 9.10
N PRO A 399 9.91 22.89 9.66
CA PRO A 399 9.91 22.60 11.09
C PRO A 399 11.19 21.87 11.53
N GLU A 400 11.73 22.22 12.70
CA GLU A 400 13.03 21.71 13.16
C GLU A 400 13.09 20.18 13.26
N TYR A 401 11.99 19.52 13.69
CA TYR A 401 11.93 18.05 13.80
C TYR A 401 12.10 17.34 12.45
N ARG A 402 11.87 18.02 11.32
CA ARG A 402 12.07 17.48 9.97
C ARG A 402 13.55 17.39 9.59
N GLY A 403 14.43 18.12 10.27
CA GLY A 403 15.88 18.00 10.09
C GLY A 403 16.37 18.38 8.69
N ALA A 404 15.72 19.34 8.02
CA ALA A 404 16.13 19.80 6.68
C ALA A 404 17.64 20.04 6.58
N GLY A 405 18.25 19.55 5.51
CA GLY A 405 19.69 19.65 5.25
C GLY A 405 20.59 18.67 6.01
N LYS A 406 20.06 17.89 6.98
CA LYS A 406 20.83 16.85 7.70
C LYS A 406 20.76 15.45 7.06
N GLY A 407 19.93 15.29 6.04
CA GLY A 407 19.60 13.99 5.47
C GLY A 407 18.68 14.11 4.26
N ILE A 408 18.26 12.96 3.75
CA ILE A 408 17.16 12.86 2.80
C ILE A 408 15.90 12.61 3.62
N SER A 409 14.88 13.43 3.42
CA SER A 409 13.54 13.24 3.97
C SER A 409 12.53 13.33 2.84
N CYS A 410 11.62 12.38 2.78
CA CYS A 410 10.61 12.33 1.73
C CYS A 410 9.30 11.75 2.26
N TYR A 411 8.20 12.25 1.70
CA TYR A 411 6.91 11.59 1.80
C TYR A 411 6.67 10.66 0.62
N GLN A 412 6.10 9.51 0.90
CA GLN A 412 5.81 8.48 -0.09
C GLN A 412 4.48 7.79 0.16
N CYS A 413 4.01 7.09 -0.87
CA CYS A 413 2.68 6.51 -0.92
C CYS A 413 1.62 7.59 -0.65
N CYS A 414 0.70 7.39 0.29
CA CYS A 414 -0.32 8.41 0.56
C CYS A 414 0.10 9.43 1.64
N ALA A 415 0.97 9.08 2.60
CA ALA A 415 1.47 10.03 3.62
C ALA A 415 2.61 9.47 4.52
N TYR A 416 3.38 8.45 4.11
CA TYR A 416 4.45 7.91 4.96
C TYR A 416 5.71 8.73 4.83
N GLN A 417 6.36 9.01 5.96
CA GLN A 417 7.63 9.71 6.01
C GLN A 417 8.76 8.69 6.08
N PHE A 418 9.76 8.86 5.23
CA PHE A 418 11.03 8.15 5.33
C PHE A 418 12.16 9.15 5.42
N SER A 419 13.14 8.85 6.26
CA SER A 419 14.35 9.65 6.36
C SER A 419 15.59 8.77 6.39
N ALA A 420 16.65 9.25 5.74
CA ALA A 420 18.00 8.73 5.85
C ALA A 420 18.88 9.88 6.34
N ILE A 421 19.44 9.72 7.54
CA ILE A 421 20.20 10.77 8.23
C ILE A 421 21.64 10.31 8.40
N ALA A 422 22.60 11.22 8.21
CA ALA A 422 24.03 10.90 8.24
C ALA A 422 24.48 10.19 9.53
N ASP A 423 23.92 10.59 10.68
CA ASP A 423 24.31 10.06 12.00
C ASP A 423 23.89 8.59 12.22
N GLN A 424 22.97 8.07 11.40
CA GLN A 424 22.39 6.74 11.55
C GLN A 424 22.81 5.77 10.42
N ASP A 425 23.46 6.29 9.37
CA ASP A 425 23.88 5.52 8.21
C ASP A 425 25.38 5.71 7.95
N SER A 426 26.19 4.72 8.35
CA SER A 426 27.65 4.75 8.16
C SER A 426 28.08 4.85 6.69
N ASP A 427 27.19 4.52 5.75
CA ASP A 427 27.42 4.60 4.31
C ASP A 427 26.79 5.83 3.66
N PHE A 428 26.21 6.75 4.44
CA PHE A 428 25.48 7.92 3.97
C PHE A 428 26.27 8.73 2.92
N GLU A 429 27.51 9.11 3.24
CA GLU A 429 28.39 9.87 2.33
C GLU A 429 28.74 9.08 1.06
N ASN A 430 28.92 7.76 1.17
CA ASN A 430 29.18 6.90 0.02
C ASN A 430 27.94 6.84 -0.89
N LYS A 431 26.74 6.77 -0.31
CA LYS A 431 25.46 6.79 -1.04
C LYS A 431 25.19 8.13 -1.71
N LEU A 432 25.49 9.25 -1.05
CA LEU A 432 25.41 10.59 -1.66
C LEU A 432 26.30 10.69 -2.90
N LYS A 433 27.54 10.20 -2.81
CA LYS A 433 28.52 10.22 -3.91
C LYS A 433 28.33 9.09 -4.93
N PHE A 434 27.34 8.22 -4.73
CA PHE A 434 27.10 7.00 -5.53
C PHE A 434 28.37 6.15 -5.68
N LYS A 435 29.20 6.12 -4.63
CA LYS A 435 30.48 5.39 -4.63
C LYS A 435 30.20 3.90 -4.58
N ASP A 436 30.85 3.14 -5.46
CA ASP A 436 30.63 1.69 -5.63
C ASP A 436 29.14 1.34 -5.87
N ALA A 437 28.42 2.28 -6.49
CA ALA A 437 26.97 2.24 -6.72
C ALA A 437 26.11 2.05 -5.47
N LYS A 438 26.64 2.38 -4.29
CA LYS A 438 25.83 2.50 -3.07
C LYS A 438 24.80 3.61 -3.28
N HIS A 439 23.56 3.33 -2.87
CA HIS A 439 22.41 4.20 -3.07
C HIS A 439 21.46 4.09 -1.87
N PHE A 440 20.53 5.04 -1.77
CA PHE A 440 19.49 4.98 -0.75
C PHE A 440 18.35 4.06 -1.19
N SER A 441 17.89 3.24 -0.25
CA SER A 441 16.73 2.39 -0.39
C SER A 441 15.81 2.70 0.79
N MET A 442 14.77 3.48 0.55
CA MET A 442 13.82 3.92 1.57
C MET A 442 12.45 3.34 1.25
N GLY A 443 11.70 2.93 2.26
CA GLY A 443 10.38 2.34 2.05
C GLY A 443 9.87 1.65 3.30
N SER A 444 8.75 0.96 3.14
CA SER A 444 8.08 0.26 4.25
C SER A 444 7.98 -1.24 4.00
N TRP A 445 8.26 -2.00 5.06
CA TRP A 445 8.05 -3.44 5.10
C TRP A 445 6.57 -3.82 5.13
N GLN A 446 5.83 -3.22 6.06
CA GLN A 446 4.43 -3.53 6.34
C GLN A 446 3.81 -2.44 7.19
N VAL A 447 2.52 -2.22 6.98
CA VAL A 447 1.69 -1.33 7.79
C VAL A 447 0.63 -2.15 8.52
N VAL A 448 0.46 -1.90 9.81
CA VAL A 448 -0.67 -2.42 10.61
C VAL A 448 -1.27 -1.26 11.41
N SER A 449 -2.59 -1.05 11.33
CA SER A 449 -3.27 -0.01 12.11
C SER A 449 -4.02 -0.60 13.28
N LEU A 450 -4.08 0.12 14.40
CA LEU A 450 -4.86 -0.25 15.59
C LEU A 450 -6.16 0.57 15.69
N ASN A 451 -7.18 -0.06 16.26
CA ASN A 451 -8.48 0.53 16.55
C ASN A 451 -8.44 1.25 17.91
N CYS A 452 -8.06 2.54 17.91
CA CYS A 452 -7.96 3.34 19.13
C CYS A 452 -9.30 3.46 19.89
N PRO A 453 -10.46 3.63 19.22
CA PRO A 453 -11.77 3.63 19.90
C PRO A 453 -12.01 2.39 20.74
N ARG A 454 -11.66 1.21 20.23
CA ARG A 454 -11.84 -0.05 20.97
C ARG A 454 -10.99 -0.12 22.23
N ALA A 455 -9.74 0.34 22.18
CA ALA A 455 -8.91 0.45 23.37
C ALA A 455 -9.56 1.34 24.45
N ALA A 456 -10.26 2.42 24.07
CA ALA A 456 -11.01 3.24 25.02
C ALA A 456 -12.27 2.55 25.55
N TYR A 457 -12.96 1.71 24.75
CA TYR A 457 -14.10 0.94 25.23
C TYR A 457 -13.70 -0.05 26.33
N GLU A 458 -12.54 -0.70 26.16
CA GLU A 458 -11.96 -1.60 27.14
C GLU A 458 -11.41 -0.88 28.38
N ALA A 459 -10.96 0.36 28.24
CA ALA A 459 -10.38 1.12 29.34
C ALA A 459 -11.40 1.52 30.44
N GLU A 460 -12.69 1.52 30.13
CA GLU A 460 -13.78 1.88 31.07
C GLU A 460 -13.57 3.23 31.79
N GLY A 461 -12.87 4.18 31.14
CA GLY A 461 -12.57 5.51 31.67
C GLY A 461 -11.29 5.61 32.52
N ASP A 462 -10.49 4.54 32.61
CA ASP A 462 -9.18 4.54 33.30
C ASP A 462 -8.04 4.84 32.31
N ASP A 463 -7.31 5.94 32.54
CA ASP A 463 -6.20 6.39 31.69
C ASP A 463 -5.07 5.35 31.59
N GLU A 464 -4.68 4.72 32.70
CA GLU A 464 -3.57 3.77 32.72
C GLU A 464 -3.96 2.47 32.01
N ARG A 465 -5.22 2.05 32.15
CA ARG A 465 -5.78 0.93 31.38
C ARG A 465 -5.79 1.26 29.89
N LEU A 466 -6.23 2.46 29.48
CA LEU A 466 -6.19 2.89 28.08
C LEU A 466 -4.79 2.77 27.48
N PHE A 467 -3.76 3.27 28.15
CA PHE A 467 -2.39 3.17 27.65
C PHE A 467 -1.89 1.72 27.62
N SER A 468 -2.31 0.90 28.59
CA SER A 468 -2.00 -0.54 28.59
C SER A 468 -2.61 -1.26 27.39
N GLU A 469 -3.88 -1.00 27.06
CA GLU A 469 -4.57 -1.59 25.91
C GLU A 469 -3.92 -1.17 24.59
N LEU A 470 -3.57 0.12 24.45
CA LEU A 470 -2.86 0.61 23.26
C LEU A 470 -1.50 -0.07 23.09
N ARG A 471 -0.72 -0.24 24.18
CA ARG A 471 0.56 -0.96 24.14
C ARG A 471 0.38 -2.44 23.78
N ALA A 472 -0.64 -3.11 24.32
CA ALA A 472 -0.93 -4.49 24.00
C ALA A 472 -1.23 -4.67 22.49
N LEU A 473 -2.00 -3.76 21.88
CA LEU A 473 -2.23 -3.79 20.44
C LEU A 473 -0.93 -3.56 19.63
N MET A 474 -0.02 -2.70 20.11
CA MET A 474 1.28 -2.51 19.48
C MET A 474 2.16 -3.76 19.55
N ASP A 475 2.12 -4.51 20.66
CA ASP A 475 2.83 -5.78 20.80
C ASP A 475 2.35 -6.81 19.77
N VAL A 476 1.03 -6.91 19.58
CA VAL A 476 0.41 -7.73 18.53
C VAL A 476 0.90 -7.33 17.14
N CYS A 477 1.01 -6.03 16.86
CA CYS A 477 1.56 -5.55 15.58
C CYS A 477 3.01 -6.04 15.36
N VAL A 478 3.84 -6.04 16.40
CA VAL A 478 5.22 -6.54 16.33
C VAL A 478 5.27 -8.04 16.07
N GLU A 479 4.35 -8.84 16.64
CA GLU A 479 4.23 -10.26 16.31
C GLU A 479 3.93 -10.47 14.82
N VAL A 480 2.98 -9.70 14.27
CA VAL A 480 2.64 -9.72 12.84
C VAL A 480 3.86 -9.35 11.99
N PHE A 481 4.63 -8.33 12.37
CA PHE A 481 5.85 -7.92 11.65
C PHE A 481 6.92 -9.01 11.64
N LYS A 482 7.13 -9.72 12.75
CA LYS A 482 8.08 -10.84 12.82
C LYS A 482 7.69 -11.99 11.89
N ILE A 483 6.39 -12.30 11.81
CA ILE A 483 5.87 -13.32 10.89
C ILE A 483 6.08 -12.89 9.45
N LYS A 484 5.70 -11.65 9.12
CA LYS A 484 5.93 -11.06 7.80
C LYS A 484 7.39 -11.20 7.37
N ARG A 485 8.34 -10.81 8.22
CA ARG A 485 9.78 -10.90 7.94
C ARG A 485 10.19 -12.34 7.62
N ARG A 486 9.80 -13.31 8.46
CA ARG A 486 10.10 -14.73 8.28
C ARG A 486 9.54 -15.28 6.96
N TRP A 487 8.31 -14.93 6.59
CA TRP A 487 7.71 -15.40 5.33
C TRP A 487 8.41 -14.82 4.12
N LEU A 488 8.74 -13.52 4.17
CA LEU A 488 9.45 -12.85 3.08
C LEU A 488 10.89 -13.36 2.91
N GLU A 489 11.52 -13.87 3.96
CA GLU A 489 12.78 -14.62 3.85
C GLU A 489 12.64 -15.89 3.01
N ILE A 490 11.52 -16.62 3.13
CA ILE A 490 11.24 -17.79 2.29
C ILE A 490 11.06 -17.34 0.83
N ILE A 491 10.32 -16.26 0.59
CA ILE A 491 10.13 -15.66 -0.75
C ILE A 491 11.48 -15.22 -1.35
N ARG A 492 12.34 -14.62 -0.54
CA ARG A 492 13.70 -14.19 -0.91
C ARG A 492 14.57 -15.40 -1.29
N ALA A 493 14.59 -16.42 -0.44
CA ALA A 493 15.36 -17.66 -0.68
C ALA A 493 14.92 -18.39 -1.95
N ASN A 494 13.64 -18.30 -2.32
CA ASN A 494 13.09 -18.89 -3.54
C ASN A 494 13.16 -17.96 -4.77
N GLY A 495 13.83 -16.80 -4.68
CA GLY A 495 14.00 -15.88 -5.81
C GLY A 495 12.70 -15.26 -6.33
N ARG A 496 11.70 -15.08 -5.47
CA ARG A 496 10.35 -14.61 -5.83
C ARG A 496 10.15 -13.09 -5.76
N MET A 497 11.21 -12.34 -5.49
CA MET A 497 11.25 -10.86 -5.57
C MET A 497 12.33 -10.37 -6.54
N PRO A 498 12.32 -10.78 -7.82
CA PRO A 498 13.47 -10.61 -8.69
C PRO A 498 13.78 -9.13 -8.99
N PHE A 499 12.77 -8.25 -9.10
CA PHE A 499 13.01 -6.84 -9.41
C PHE A 499 13.60 -6.08 -8.23
N ALA A 500 13.10 -6.31 -7.01
CA ALA A 500 13.66 -5.70 -5.80
C ALA A 500 15.07 -6.21 -5.49
N MET A 501 15.32 -7.50 -5.78
CA MET A 501 16.58 -8.17 -5.47
C MET A 501 17.58 -8.16 -6.63
N GLN A 502 17.32 -7.38 -7.68
CA GLN A 502 18.18 -7.38 -8.87
C GLN A 502 19.58 -6.87 -8.56
N ARG A 503 20.56 -7.44 -9.26
CA ARG A 503 21.98 -7.07 -9.20
C ARG A 503 22.54 -7.02 -10.62
N PRO A 504 22.22 -5.96 -11.39
CA PRO A 504 22.71 -5.81 -12.76
C PRO A 504 24.24 -5.84 -12.79
N LYS A 505 24.79 -6.18 -13.96
CA LYS A 505 26.23 -6.09 -14.17
C LYS A 505 26.64 -4.63 -14.23
N ASP A 506 27.64 -4.27 -13.44
CA ASP A 506 28.22 -2.94 -13.42
C ASP A 506 28.86 -2.62 -14.77
N PRO A 507 28.54 -1.47 -15.38
CA PRO A 507 28.98 -1.13 -16.73
C PRO A 507 30.50 -0.90 -16.84
N LEU A 508 31.22 -0.74 -15.73
CA LEU A 508 32.67 -0.52 -15.70
C LEU A 508 33.44 -1.79 -15.38
N THR A 509 33.01 -2.53 -14.36
CA THR A 509 33.70 -3.71 -13.83
C THR A 509 33.21 -5.01 -14.46
N GLY A 510 31.97 -5.05 -14.96
CA GLY A 510 31.31 -6.26 -15.44
C GLY A 510 30.80 -7.18 -14.32
N GLU A 511 31.14 -6.88 -13.07
CA GLU A 511 30.71 -7.62 -11.87
C GLU A 511 29.28 -7.27 -11.47
N ARG A 512 28.64 -8.11 -10.64
CA ARG A 512 27.29 -7.81 -10.14
C ARG A 512 27.32 -6.67 -9.13
N GLY A 513 26.58 -5.60 -9.43
CA GLY A 513 26.39 -4.45 -8.53
C GLY A 513 25.67 -4.81 -7.22
N PRO A 514 25.48 -3.81 -6.33
CA PRO A 514 24.67 -3.98 -5.13
C PRO A 514 23.21 -4.28 -5.48
N VAL A 515 22.51 -4.87 -4.51
CA VAL A 515 21.07 -5.12 -4.60
C VAL A 515 20.31 -3.80 -4.75
N ALA A 516 19.26 -3.79 -5.57
CA ALA A 516 18.48 -2.57 -5.82
C ALA A 516 17.67 -2.09 -4.60
N VAL A 517 17.31 -3.01 -3.71
CA VAL A 517 16.57 -2.71 -2.49
C VAL A 517 17.27 -3.35 -1.31
N ASP A 518 17.63 -2.52 -0.34
CA ASP A 518 18.04 -2.98 0.98
C ASP A 518 16.80 -3.24 1.83
N LEU A 519 16.41 -4.52 1.89
CA LEU A 519 15.24 -4.94 2.65
C LEU A 519 15.45 -4.76 4.16
N ASP A 520 16.68 -4.85 4.69
CA ASP A 520 16.90 -4.70 6.13
C ASP A 520 16.75 -3.23 6.59
N GLY A 521 16.90 -2.27 5.67
CA GLY A 521 16.70 -0.85 5.90
C GLY A 521 15.24 -0.35 5.85
N LEU A 522 14.27 -1.20 5.46
CA LEU A 522 12.87 -0.78 5.35
C LEU A 522 12.19 -0.64 6.73
N VAL A 523 11.22 0.27 6.82
CA VAL A 523 10.55 0.64 8.07
C VAL A 523 9.25 -0.16 8.27
N TYR A 524 8.97 -0.60 9.50
CA TYR A 524 7.67 -1.13 9.91
C TYR A 524 6.81 0.00 10.46
N THR A 525 5.54 0.04 10.11
CA THR A 525 4.67 1.17 10.48
C THR A 525 3.47 0.72 11.29
N ILE A 526 3.32 1.30 12.48
CA ILE A 526 2.14 1.16 13.33
C ILE A 526 1.25 2.38 13.09
N GLY A 527 0.03 2.12 12.62
CA GLY A 527 -0.97 3.13 12.32
C GLY A 527 -1.97 3.34 13.45
N VAL A 528 -2.47 4.56 13.60
CA VAL A 528 -3.60 4.86 14.50
C VAL A 528 -4.85 5.27 13.71
N VAL A 529 -6.01 4.81 14.16
CA VAL A 529 -7.32 5.18 13.59
C VAL A 529 -8.30 5.45 14.73
N GLY A 530 -9.04 6.54 14.64
CA GLY A 530 -10.11 6.90 15.56
C GLY A 530 -9.64 7.55 16.87
N VAL A 531 -8.53 8.30 16.88
CA VAL A 531 -8.06 8.99 18.10
C VAL A 531 -9.11 10.00 18.60
N ASN A 532 -9.83 10.65 17.68
CA ASN A 532 -10.94 11.53 18.05
C ASN A 532 -12.06 10.78 18.78
N GLU A 533 -12.45 9.61 18.30
CA GLU A 533 -13.51 8.80 18.93
C GLU A 533 -13.04 8.09 20.20
N MET A 534 -11.75 7.75 20.30
CA MET A 534 -11.09 7.27 21.52
C MET A 534 -11.27 8.29 22.66
N VAL A 535 -10.84 9.54 22.46
CA VAL A 535 -10.97 10.55 23.51
C VAL A 535 -12.42 11.01 23.73
N GLN A 536 -13.25 10.99 22.68
CA GLN A 536 -14.68 11.27 22.82
C GLN A 536 -15.37 10.25 23.71
N HIS A 537 -15.04 8.96 23.57
CA HIS A 537 -15.57 7.94 24.44
C HIS A 537 -15.05 8.11 25.87
N HIS A 538 -13.74 8.30 26.02
CA HIS A 538 -13.06 8.30 27.32
C HIS A 538 -13.39 9.52 28.18
N THR A 539 -13.52 10.70 27.57
CA THR A 539 -13.75 11.97 28.27
C THR A 539 -15.16 12.55 28.09
N GLY A 540 -15.92 12.03 27.13
CA GLY A 540 -17.22 12.56 26.72
C GLY A 540 -17.13 13.75 25.73
N SER A 541 -15.93 14.14 25.28
CA SER A 541 -15.72 15.29 24.38
C SER A 541 -14.72 14.98 23.26
N GLN A 542 -14.95 15.51 22.07
CA GLN A 542 -14.04 15.40 20.93
C GLN A 542 -12.78 16.26 21.11
N LEU A 543 -11.77 16.03 20.27
CA LEU A 543 -10.48 16.74 20.30
C LEU A 543 -10.61 18.27 20.30
N HIS A 544 -11.62 18.81 19.63
CA HIS A 544 -11.83 20.24 19.46
C HIS A 544 -12.81 20.86 20.47
N GLU A 545 -13.45 20.03 21.31
CA GLU A 545 -14.52 20.45 22.23
C GLU A 545 -14.01 20.68 23.66
N SER A 546 -12.97 19.94 24.09
CA SER A 546 -12.42 20.02 25.45
C SER A 546 -10.89 20.02 25.44
N ARG A 547 -10.30 20.82 26.34
CA ARG A 547 -8.86 20.85 26.55
C ARG A 547 -8.37 19.56 27.20
N GLU A 548 -9.16 18.97 28.09
CA GLU A 548 -8.89 17.70 28.75
C GLU A 548 -8.81 16.56 27.71
N ALA A 549 -9.77 16.50 26.78
CA ALA A 549 -9.77 15.53 25.68
C ALA A 549 -8.53 15.67 24.79
N PHE A 550 -8.15 16.90 24.45
CA PHE A 550 -6.94 17.19 23.68
C PHE A 550 -5.66 16.75 24.41
N ILE A 551 -5.53 17.06 25.71
CA ILE A 551 -4.37 16.67 26.52
C ILE A 551 -4.25 15.15 26.60
N LEU A 552 -5.38 14.44 26.79
CA LEU A 552 -5.39 12.98 26.83
C LEU A 552 -4.92 12.38 25.49
N ALA A 553 -5.38 12.91 24.36
CA ALA A 553 -4.93 12.47 23.04
C ALA A 553 -3.42 12.66 22.87
N VAL A 554 -2.89 13.83 23.23
CA VAL A 554 -1.44 14.10 23.15
C VAL A 554 -0.66 13.15 24.06
N ARG A 555 -1.14 12.89 25.28
CA ARG A 555 -0.53 11.93 26.21
C ARG A 555 -0.53 10.52 25.63
N ALA A 556 -1.68 10.01 25.16
CA ALA A 556 -1.81 8.70 24.54
C ALA A 556 -0.83 8.52 23.37
N MET A 557 -0.81 9.48 22.45
CA MET A 557 0.05 9.42 21.27
C MET A 557 1.54 9.50 21.63
N THR A 558 1.91 10.28 22.65
CA THR A 558 3.30 10.37 23.12
C THR A 558 3.75 9.07 23.78
N GLU A 559 2.92 8.46 24.62
CA GLU A 559 3.20 7.16 25.25
C GLU A 559 3.40 6.06 24.18
N MET A 560 2.56 6.05 23.14
CA MET A 560 2.70 5.14 22.01
C MET A 560 4.00 5.38 21.24
N GLU A 561 4.39 6.63 20.99
CA GLU A 561 5.64 6.98 20.29
C GLU A 561 6.87 6.47 21.05
N LEU A 562 6.91 6.74 22.37
CA LEU A 562 7.99 6.27 23.24
C LEU A 562 8.05 4.74 23.27
N TYR A 563 6.89 4.08 23.31
CA TYR A 563 6.83 2.63 23.28
C TYR A 563 7.25 2.05 21.91
N ALA A 564 6.91 2.70 20.80
CA ALA A 564 7.37 2.30 19.47
C ALA A 564 8.91 2.32 19.36
N ARG A 565 9.56 3.32 19.99
CA ARG A 565 11.03 3.37 20.09
C ARG A 565 11.60 2.25 20.94
N GLU A 566 10.95 1.89 22.05
CA GLU A 566 11.33 0.75 22.87
C GLU A 566 11.22 -0.55 22.09
N LEU A 567 10.07 -0.78 21.43
CA LEU A 567 9.83 -1.95 20.58
C LEU A 567 10.85 -2.04 19.44
N SER A 568 11.21 -0.92 18.83
CA SER A 568 12.23 -0.87 17.78
C SER A 568 13.57 -1.42 18.27
N LYS A 569 14.05 -0.91 19.42
CA LYS A 569 15.31 -1.34 20.05
C LYS A 569 15.26 -2.80 20.48
N ARG A 570 14.18 -3.21 21.17
CA ARG A 570 14.00 -4.58 21.67
C ARG A 570 14.00 -5.63 20.56
N ASN A 571 13.48 -5.28 19.39
CA ASN A 571 13.24 -6.23 18.31
C ASN A 571 14.20 -6.07 17.13
N ALA A 572 15.18 -5.16 17.21
CA ALA A 572 16.13 -4.84 16.14
C ALA A 572 15.43 -4.61 14.78
N MET A 573 14.40 -3.76 14.81
CA MET A 573 13.62 -3.35 13.64
C MET A 573 13.28 -1.87 13.77
N THR A 574 13.24 -1.15 12.66
CA THR A 574 12.82 0.26 12.67
C THR A 574 11.30 0.31 12.66
N ILE A 575 10.68 0.71 13.78
CA ILE A 575 9.23 0.89 13.90
C ILE A 575 8.93 2.38 14.00
N ALA A 576 8.03 2.86 13.15
CA ALA A 576 7.54 4.23 13.18
C ALA A 576 6.03 4.26 13.48
N LEU A 577 5.62 5.29 14.23
CA LEU A 577 4.20 5.55 14.50
C LEU A 577 3.67 6.53 13.46
N ALA A 578 2.57 6.20 12.80
CA ALA A 578 2.04 7.01 11.71
C ALA A 578 0.52 7.19 11.79
N ARG A 579 0.03 8.25 11.15
CA ARG A 579 -1.35 8.34 10.70
C ARG A 579 -1.47 7.67 9.33
N THR A 580 -1.80 6.39 9.35
CA THR A 580 -2.00 5.60 8.13
C THR A 580 -3.14 6.16 7.29
N PRO A 581 -3.05 6.14 5.94
CA PRO A 581 -4.21 6.35 5.08
C PRO A 581 -5.24 5.24 5.37
N ALA A 582 -6.37 5.60 5.96
CA ALA A 582 -7.38 4.66 6.46
C ALA A 582 -8.62 4.66 5.57
N GLU A 583 -8.42 4.65 4.24
CA GLU A 583 -9.46 4.85 3.21
C GLU A 583 -10.68 3.94 3.45
N THR A 584 -10.44 2.64 3.65
CA THR A 584 -11.48 1.66 4.02
C THR A 584 -11.38 1.23 5.49
N THR A 585 -10.20 1.38 6.11
CA THR A 585 -9.96 0.93 7.49
C THR A 585 -10.84 1.66 8.51
N GLY A 586 -11.07 2.97 8.34
CA GLY A 586 -11.92 3.75 9.25
C GLY A 586 -13.38 3.27 9.27
N GLN A 587 -13.93 2.91 8.11
CA GLN A 587 -15.26 2.28 8.01
C GLN A 587 -15.21 0.87 8.58
N ARG A 588 -14.21 0.06 8.21
CA ARG A 588 -14.06 -1.33 8.66
C ARG A 588 -14.09 -1.47 10.19
N PHE A 589 -13.33 -0.64 10.90
CA PHE A 589 -13.32 -0.66 12.37
C PHE A 589 -14.68 -0.26 12.95
N ALA A 590 -15.29 0.82 12.47
CA ALA A 590 -16.63 1.22 12.91
C ALA A 590 -17.69 0.13 12.68
N VAL A 591 -17.64 -0.55 11.53
CA VAL A 591 -18.52 -1.68 11.20
C VAL A 591 -18.25 -2.86 12.14
N ALA A 592 -17.00 -3.20 12.39
CA ALA A 592 -16.62 -4.29 13.29
C ALA A 592 -17.13 -4.05 14.71
N ASP A 593 -16.93 -2.84 15.25
CA ASP A 593 -17.40 -2.46 16.58
C ASP A 593 -18.93 -2.46 16.70
N LEU A 594 -19.66 -2.08 15.65
CA LEU A 594 -21.13 -2.20 15.64
C LEU A 594 -21.60 -3.66 15.56
N LEU A 595 -20.82 -4.57 15.00
CA LEU A 595 -21.18 -5.99 14.93
C LEU A 595 -20.96 -6.71 16.24
N THR A 596 -19.92 -6.33 16.98
CA THR A 596 -19.57 -6.90 18.27
C THR A 596 -20.56 -6.43 19.34
N LYS A 597 -21.23 -7.36 20.03
CA LYS A 597 -22.31 -7.04 20.97
C LYS A 597 -21.81 -6.21 22.16
N GLU A 598 -20.59 -6.48 22.57
CA GLU A 598 -19.88 -5.90 23.70
C GLU A 598 -19.56 -4.41 23.48
N TYR A 599 -19.30 -4.00 22.23
CA TYR A 599 -18.91 -2.63 21.86
C TYR A 599 -20.00 -1.82 21.17
N ARG A 600 -21.07 -2.48 20.71
CA ARG A 600 -22.11 -1.87 19.87
C ARG A 600 -22.68 -0.58 20.46
N GLU A 601 -22.98 -0.57 21.76
CA GLU A 601 -23.61 0.58 22.42
C GLU A 601 -22.63 1.75 22.63
N GLN A 602 -21.35 1.45 22.81
CA GLN A 602 -20.27 2.43 22.90
C GLN A 602 -19.99 3.03 21.52
N ALA A 603 -19.87 2.18 20.49
CA ALA A 603 -19.64 2.58 19.11
C ALA A 603 -20.74 3.50 18.59
N LYS A 604 -22.01 3.17 18.84
CA LYS A 604 -23.16 4.00 18.43
C LYS A 604 -23.07 5.46 18.90
N LYS A 605 -22.37 5.74 20.00
CA LYS A 605 -22.26 7.09 20.58
C LYS A 605 -21.21 7.96 19.88
N VAL A 606 -20.20 7.35 19.25
CA VAL A 606 -19.01 8.09 18.77
C VAL A 606 -18.75 7.97 17.27
N VAL A 607 -19.24 6.90 16.62
CA VAL A 607 -19.11 6.70 15.17
C VAL A 607 -19.62 7.91 14.38
N LYS A 608 -18.90 8.29 13.32
CA LYS A 608 -19.24 9.42 12.45
C LYS A 608 -20.01 8.94 11.21
N GLY A 609 -20.54 9.90 10.45
CA GLY A 609 -21.35 9.63 9.25
C GLY A 609 -22.85 9.48 9.56
N ASN A 610 -23.56 8.75 8.71
CA ASN A 610 -25.00 8.52 8.84
C ASN A 610 -25.28 7.18 9.54
N ILE A 611 -25.35 7.23 10.87
CA ILE A 611 -25.56 6.02 11.69
C ILE A 611 -26.94 5.38 11.48
N GLU A 612 -27.99 6.17 11.28
CA GLU A 612 -29.35 5.65 11.07
C GLU A 612 -29.42 4.81 9.80
N GLN A 613 -28.89 5.36 8.70
CA GLN A 613 -28.78 4.64 7.43
C GLN A 613 -27.85 3.43 7.56
N GLY A 614 -26.71 3.58 8.23
CA GLY A 614 -25.75 2.51 8.49
C GLY A 614 -26.38 1.33 9.23
N LEU A 615 -27.14 1.58 10.30
CA LEU A 615 -27.86 0.55 11.06
C LEU A 615 -28.98 -0.09 10.24
N GLY A 616 -29.69 0.67 9.40
CA GLY A 616 -30.72 0.13 8.50
C GLY A 616 -30.15 -0.77 7.40
N MET A 617 -28.90 -0.56 6.99
CA MET A 617 -28.19 -1.38 6.00
C MET A 617 -27.38 -2.53 6.64
N LEU A 618 -27.17 -2.51 7.95
CA LEU A 618 -26.39 -3.50 8.67
C LEU A 618 -27.00 -4.90 8.50
N GLY A 619 -26.20 -5.86 8.02
CA GLY A 619 -26.65 -7.22 7.70
C GLY A 619 -26.98 -7.45 6.21
N THR A 620 -27.11 -6.38 5.42
CA THR A 620 -27.20 -6.48 3.94
C THR A 620 -25.86 -6.25 3.27
N THR A 621 -25.07 -5.31 3.78
CA THR A 621 -23.74 -4.97 3.26
C THR A 621 -22.82 -4.54 4.41
N ARG A 622 -21.51 -4.54 4.14
CA ARG A 622 -20.46 -3.98 5.01
C ARG A 622 -20.00 -2.60 4.57
N ASP A 623 -20.30 -2.22 3.33
CA ASP A 623 -20.11 -0.85 2.82
C ASP A 623 -21.23 0.05 3.37
N LEU A 624 -20.95 0.69 4.50
CA LEU A 624 -21.90 1.50 5.27
C LEU A 624 -21.45 2.96 5.33
N PRO A 625 -22.36 3.95 5.34
CA PRO A 625 -22.01 5.38 5.37
C PRO A 625 -21.56 5.86 6.76
N ILE A 626 -20.70 5.10 7.43
CA ILE A 626 -20.19 5.33 8.78
C ILE A 626 -18.68 5.14 8.82
N TYR A 627 -18.00 5.82 9.74
CA TYR A 627 -16.54 5.73 9.86
C TYR A 627 -16.03 6.22 11.21
N TYR A 628 -14.80 5.80 11.57
CA TYR A 628 -13.97 6.49 12.53
C TYR A 628 -13.04 7.50 11.86
N THR A 629 -12.73 8.59 12.55
CA THR A 629 -11.87 9.65 12.06
C THR A 629 -10.43 9.14 11.87
N ASN A 630 -9.77 9.52 10.79
CA ASN A 630 -8.45 8.98 10.48
C ASN A 630 -7.36 9.53 11.43
N GLY A 631 -6.63 8.62 12.08
CA GLY A 631 -5.65 8.88 13.15
C GLY A 631 -5.99 10.08 14.03
N THR A 632 -5.12 11.10 14.00
CA THR A 632 -5.18 12.27 14.89
C THR A 632 -5.91 13.47 14.29
N HIS A 633 -6.64 13.29 13.17
CA HIS A 633 -7.42 14.38 12.58
C HIS A 633 -8.52 14.84 13.53
N VAL A 634 -8.83 16.13 13.48
CA VAL A 634 -10.13 16.60 13.96
C VAL A 634 -11.19 16.05 12.99
N ALA A 635 -12.34 15.61 13.51
CA ALA A 635 -13.42 15.07 12.68
C ALA A 635 -13.69 15.97 11.44
N PRO A 636 -13.80 15.41 10.22
CA PRO A 636 -13.98 16.21 9.00
C PRO A 636 -15.21 17.13 9.06
N GLY A 637 -16.31 16.66 9.67
CA GLY A 637 -17.54 17.44 9.86
C GLY A 637 -17.53 18.41 11.04
N ALA A 638 -16.41 18.59 11.75
CA ALA A 638 -16.32 19.52 12.87
C ALA A 638 -16.45 20.98 12.38
N SER A 639 -17.41 21.72 12.95
CA SER A 639 -17.68 23.11 12.62
C SER A 639 -16.73 24.06 13.36
N ILE A 640 -15.45 24.02 12.99
CA ILE A 640 -14.41 24.91 13.55
C ILE A 640 -13.64 25.63 12.44
N PRO A 641 -13.11 26.84 12.69
CA PRO A 641 -12.24 27.53 11.73
C PRO A 641 -10.96 26.75 11.43
N LEU A 642 -10.42 26.91 10.21
CA LEU A 642 -9.16 26.29 9.79
C LEU A 642 -8.02 26.56 10.77
N ALA A 643 -7.90 27.79 11.28
CA ALA A 643 -6.88 28.15 12.25
C ALA A 643 -6.95 27.31 13.54
N LYS A 644 -8.16 27.00 14.02
CA LYS A 644 -8.34 26.14 15.20
C LYS A 644 -7.98 24.69 14.90
N ARG A 645 -8.32 24.22 13.70
CA ARG A 645 -7.92 22.89 13.22
C ARG A 645 -6.40 22.76 13.14
N MET A 646 -5.71 23.79 12.62
CA MET A 646 -4.24 23.85 12.59
C MET A 646 -3.64 23.81 14.00
N GLU A 647 -4.17 24.59 14.94
CA GLU A 647 -3.73 24.64 16.35
C GLU A 647 -3.83 23.28 17.06
N ILE A 648 -4.78 22.44 16.65
CA ILE A 648 -4.93 21.09 17.22
C ILE A 648 -4.03 20.10 16.49
N GLU A 649 -4.14 20.02 15.17
CA GLU A 649 -3.52 18.93 14.40
C GLU A 649 -2.00 19.06 14.31
N HIS A 650 -1.44 20.28 14.31
CA HIS A 650 0.01 20.46 14.20
C HIS A 650 0.79 19.83 15.35
N VAL A 651 0.19 19.72 16.55
CA VAL A 651 0.86 19.16 17.74
C VAL A 651 1.19 17.68 17.57
N PHE A 652 0.42 16.95 16.76
CA PHE A 652 0.64 15.53 16.55
C PHE A 652 1.73 15.22 15.53
N PHE A 653 2.11 16.16 14.65
CA PHE A 653 3.08 15.90 13.59
C PHE A 653 4.45 15.43 14.08
N PRO A 654 5.06 16.04 15.12
CA PRO A 654 6.31 15.54 15.70
C PRO A 654 6.15 14.21 16.46
N ILE A 655 4.93 13.81 16.82
CA ILE A 655 4.64 12.58 17.58
C ILE A 655 4.42 11.39 16.64
N VAL A 656 3.75 11.60 15.50
CA VAL A 656 3.55 10.58 14.46
C VAL A 656 4.50 10.77 13.28
N ASP A 657 5.80 10.67 13.59
CA ASP A 657 6.91 10.92 12.67
C ASP A 657 7.09 9.86 11.57
N GLY A 658 6.35 8.75 11.63
CA GLY A 658 6.25 7.76 10.55
C GLY A 658 5.34 8.21 9.39
N GLY A 659 4.61 9.30 9.55
CA GLY A 659 3.79 9.89 8.48
C GLY A 659 2.51 10.54 8.99
N ASN A 660 2.20 11.74 8.49
CA ASN A 660 0.96 12.45 8.76
C ASN A 660 0.61 13.40 7.59
N ILE A 661 -0.60 13.97 7.56
CA ILE A 661 -1.05 14.91 6.53
C ILE A 661 -2.08 15.85 7.14
N PHE A 662 -2.06 17.08 6.69
CA PHE A 662 -3.08 18.08 7.00
C PHE A 662 -3.87 18.42 5.73
N HIS A 663 -5.21 18.31 5.79
CA HIS A 663 -6.07 18.65 4.66
C HIS A 663 -6.67 20.05 4.81
N ILE A 664 -6.50 20.86 3.77
CA ILE A 664 -7.10 22.20 3.67
C ILE A 664 -8.23 22.12 2.65
N TRP A 665 -9.47 22.05 3.13
CA TRP A 665 -10.65 21.92 2.28
C TRP A 665 -11.03 23.26 1.67
N LEU A 666 -11.07 23.34 0.33
CA LEU A 666 -11.39 24.53 -0.44
C LEU A 666 -12.84 24.56 -0.96
N GLY A 667 -13.57 23.45 -0.85
CA GLY A 667 -14.87 23.26 -1.50
C GLY A 667 -14.74 23.32 -3.03
N GLU A 668 -15.70 23.95 -3.71
CA GLU A 668 -15.70 24.09 -5.18
C GLU A 668 -14.92 25.33 -5.69
N GLN A 669 -14.51 26.22 -4.77
CA GLN A 669 -13.92 27.51 -5.10
C GLN A 669 -12.57 27.38 -5.83
N ARG A 670 -12.20 28.45 -6.54
CA ARG A 670 -10.85 28.66 -7.10
C ARG A 670 -10.22 29.87 -6.41
N PRO A 671 -9.63 29.69 -5.21
CA PRO A 671 -9.03 30.80 -4.50
C PRO A 671 -7.87 31.40 -5.29
N ASP A 672 -7.54 32.66 -5.02
CA ASP A 672 -6.38 33.30 -5.62
C ASP A 672 -5.09 32.54 -5.26
N PRO A 673 -4.29 32.09 -6.26
CA PRO A 673 -3.07 31.33 -6.03
C PRO A 673 -2.05 32.03 -5.14
N ARG A 674 -1.93 33.37 -5.21
CA ARG A 674 -0.98 34.13 -4.38
C ARG A 674 -1.43 34.13 -2.92
N GLY A 675 -2.73 34.33 -2.68
CA GLY A 675 -3.30 34.20 -1.34
C GLY A 675 -3.11 32.81 -0.73
N LEU A 676 -3.28 31.75 -1.53
CA LEU A 676 -2.99 30.38 -1.09
C LEU A 676 -1.52 30.18 -0.74
N MET A 677 -0.61 30.67 -1.60
CA MET A 677 0.82 30.62 -1.37
C MET A 677 1.22 31.35 -0.08
N GLU A 678 0.76 32.58 0.14
CA GLU A 678 1.06 33.34 1.36
C GLU A 678 0.58 32.62 2.61
N MET A 679 -0.65 32.08 2.58
CA MET A 679 -1.21 31.32 3.69
C MET A 679 -0.39 30.04 3.96
N ALA A 680 -0.06 29.27 2.91
CA ALA A 680 0.71 28.04 3.02
C ALA A 680 2.13 28.31 3.55
N MET A 681 2.80 29.34 3.04
CA MET A 681 4.13 29.73 3.48
C MET A 681 4.12 30.21 4.95
N LYS A 682 3.04 30.88 5.39
CA LYS A 682 2.84 31.19 6.80
C LYS A 682 2.66 29.91 7.63
N LEU A 683 1.79 29.00 7.20
CA LEU A 683 1.59 27.68 7.82
C LEU A 683 2.93 26.96 7.99
N CYS A 684 3.75 26.95 6.95
CA CYS A 684 5.03 26.25 6.95
C CYS A 684 6.00 26.79 8.00
N ARG A 685 6.00 28.12 8.22
CA ARG A 685 6.91 28.81 9.15
C ARG A 685 6.42 28.84 10.59
N THR A 686 5.10 28.79 10.81
CA THR A 686 4.52 29.02 12.14
C THR A 686 3.93 27.77 12.79
N THR A 687 3.96 26.63 12.11
CA THR A 687 3.38 25.37 12.62
C THR A 687 4.35 24.21 12.49
N GLN A 688 3.98 23.07 13.07
CA GLN A 688 4.74 21.82 12.98
C GLN A 688 4.20 20.89 11.88
N ILE A 689 3.24 21.36 11.06
CA ILE A 689 2.66 20.57 9.97
C ILE A 689 3.76 20.26 8.95
N GLY A 690 4.15 19.00 8.84
CA GLY A 690 5.22 18.54 7.93
C GLY A 690 4.73 18.18 6.53
N TYR A 691 3.42 18.00 6.34
CA TYR A 691 2.86 17.56 5.06
C TYR A 691 1.40 17.98 4.94
N PHE A 692 1.02 18.56 3.81
CA PHE A 692 -0.35 19.05 3.61
C PHE A 692 -0.79 19.03 2.14
N ALA A 693 -2.10 19.05 1.94
CA ALA A 693 -2.72 19.15 0.63
C ALA A 693 -3.94 20.09 0.67
N PHE A 694 -4.23 20.69 -0.48
CA PHE A 694 -5.48 21.43 -0.70
C PHE A 694 -6.51 20.50 -1.28
N THR A 695 -7.55 20.16 -0.53
CA THR A 695 -8.59 19.26 -1.03
C THR A 695 -9.72 20.06 -1.66
N ARG A 696 -10.04 19.75 -2.90
CA ARG A 696 -11.07 20.43 -3.69
C ARG A 696 -12.16 19.47 -4.13
N ASP A 697 -13.40 19.94 -4.13
CA ASP A 697 -14.51 19.24 -4.76
C ASP A 697 -14.47 19.49 -6.28
N LEU A 698 -14.34 18.40 -7.04
CA LEU A 698 -14.28 18.42 -8.49
C LEU A 698 -15.45 17.64 -9.09
N THR A 699 -16.21 18.29 -9.97
CA THR A 699 -17.22 17.63 -10.81
C THR A 699 -16.71 17.54 -12.24
N VAL A 700 -16.67 16.32 -12.79
CA VAL A 700 -16.25 16.06 -14.17
C VAL A 700 -17.46 15.56 -14.97
N SER A 701 -17.75 16.18 -16.12
CA SER A 701 -18.81 15.71 -17.02
C SER A 701 -18.29 14.57 -17.90
N LEU A 702 -18.80 13.36 -17.67
CA LEU A 702 -18.46 12.17 -18.48
C LEU A 702 -19.29 12.07 -19.77
N ARG A 703 -20.31 12.93 -19.96
CA ARG A 703 -21.39 12.74 -20.95
C ARG A 703 -21.14 13.31 -22.35
N GLN A 704 -19.92 13.70 -22.71
CA GLN A 704 -19.65 14.11 -24.09
C GLN A 704 -19.62 12.94 -25.10
N PHE A 705 -19.78 11.70 -24.63
CA PHE A 705 -20.10 10.53 -25.47
C PHE A 705 -21.31 9.78 -24.91
N ARG A 706 -22.22 9.37 -25.80
CA ARG A 706 -23.18 8.30 -25.48
C ARG A 706 -22.35 7.04 -25.27
N GLU A 707 -22.24 6.55 -24.04
CA GLU A 707 -21.95 5.13 -23.84
C GLU A 707 -22.93 4.34 -24.71
N TYR A 708 -22.41 3.46 -25.56
CA TYR A 708 -23.26 2.44 -26.18
C TYR A 708 -23.68 1.51 -25.05
N GLY A 709 -24.79 1.85 -24.39
CA GLY A 709 -25.50 0.94 -23.52
C GLY A 709 -26.30 0.01 -24.43
N PRO A 710 -25.93 -1.27 -24.61
CA PRO A 710 -26.91 -2.23 -25.06
C PRO A 710 -28.10 -2.17 -24.09
N ASP A 711 -29.32 -2.32 -24.61
CA ASP A 711 -30.50 -2.43 -23.75
C ASP A 711 -30.22 -3.50 -22.70
N LYS A 712 -30.16 -3.12 -21.41
CA LYS A 712 -29.71 -3.97 -20.28
C LYS A 712 -30.51 -5.27 -20.12
N LYS A 713 -31.51 -5.50 -20.97
CA LYS A 713 -32.42 -6.63 -20.99
C LYS A 713 -32.31 -7.52 -22.22
N GLU A 714 -31.50 -7.15 -23.23
CA GLU A 714 -31.32 -7.96 -24.43
C GLU A 714 -29.91 -8.56 -24.45
N LEU A 715 -29.84 -9.86 -24.17
CA LEU A 715 -28.71 -10.68 -24.63
C LEU A 715 -28.72 -10.64 -26.16
N SER A 716 -27.56 -10.51 -26.80
CA SER A 716 -27.47 -10.49 -28.27
C SER A 716 -28.22 -11.70 -28.87
N GLY A 717 -28.92 -11.52 -30.00
CA GLY A 717 -29.68 -12.59 -30.68
C GLY A 717 -28.87 -13.83 -31.12
N TRP A 718 -27.57 -13.87 -30.85
CA TRP A 718 -26.70 -15.06 -30.93
C TRP A 718 -26.92 -16.04 -29.77
N VAL A 719 -27.49 -15.59 -28.65
CA VAL A 719 -27.89 -16.45 -27.53
C VAL A 719 -29.30 -16.93 -27.84
N ALA A 720 -29.45 -18.21 -28.17
CA ALA A 720 -30.73 -18.81 -28.54
C ALA A 720 -31.82 -18.44 -27.51
N GLU A 721 -32.97 -17.96 -28.02
CA GLU A 721 -34.15 -17.56 -27.22
C GLU A 721 -34.63 -18.66 -26.25
N ASP A 722 -34.26 -19.91 -26.52
CA ASP A 722 -34.66 -21.09 -25.74
C ASP A 722 -33.90 -21.25 -24.41
N THR A 723 -32.84 -20.48 -24.18
CA THR A 723 -32.12 -20.44 -22.92
C THR A 723 -32.39 -19.13 -22.19
N ARG A 724 -33.53 -19.06 -21.49
CA ARG A 724 -33.83 -17.96 -20.56
C ARG A 724 -32.90 -18.02 -19.34
N ILE A 725 -31.66 -17.58 -19.49
CA ILE A 725 -30.86 -17.14 -18.36
C ILE A 725 -31.36 -15.74 -18.03
N LYS A 726 -32.25 -15.62 -17.04
CA LYS A 726 -32.63 -14.32 -16.49
C LYS A 726 -31.39 -13.70 -15.84
N ALA A 727 -30.92 -12.59 -16.40
CA ALA A 727 -29.86 -11.75 -15.86
C ALA A 727 -30.27 -11.05 -14.56
#